data_AF-A0A350EQU9-F1
#
_entry.id   AF-A0A350EQU9-F1
#
_cell.length_a   1.000
_cell.length_b   1.000
_cell.length_c   1.000
_cell.angle_alpha   90.00
_cell.angle_beta   90.00
_cell.angle_gamma   90.00
#
_symmetry.space_group_name_H-M   'P 1'
#
loop_
_entity.id
_entity.type
_entity.pdbx_description
1 polymer ?
#
loop_
_entity_poly.entity_id
_entity_poly.type
_entity_poly.pdbx_seq_one_letter_code
_entity_poly.pdbx_strand_id
1 'polypeptide(L)'
;MTREQGNRVILWDLLRSRPLVEPLQSRATLTAAELAPAGRHVILASMDGTSQVWGVAPADFRPLMLERDGPSLAVDFHPNGRQLVVGSRNGMVTLWNVERALAEKSIRQQGAIYSIRFSPDGSRVLGAAHDGTAQVWNVDAGGQFAVRHAQRVIYAEFSPDGRTFVTASFDGTARTWSAEDGAAVSELMRHSGRLWHASFGPDGSWVATAGDDTLRGTDHHARVWDAQTGRAVTLPLRHTQQVYHVAFDPKGTSLASASADNTVAIWTIPAGVRTLTVRHRGPVRHVAFNPTSRYIVSSSQDNTAQIWDLETGLPVGEAMHHPREVLFAEWRPDGRRVVTACGDGAVRMWDPTTGRPTSEPLQHHGMVGHPRFSPDGRRLACPAPQVCIWELPTIDGIPPVWLPDLAESVAGTRLNGRNTKKETFPGGLFELGQELMAAADSEPMIPWARWIFEERFKIDPGNRVARHAGSEGGAEQLSRESVIAAIHIDPADASHWFQLSRMTRSARPQDNPQRDAQAEYFHRKAAMLAPESLDEWLERLEWLQTSGDIDRLARNFSDALSLHPANIELRWRHAQWLEQSGRQLEALDGYHRVVALETNRTTIRFFRSAQRRKALRSQFGNAAAAQSEWQNTVNVASRSDDLPRSSVDLAAHYNAALHEPWHDRKRAGNDFSQLVPGRFEVGGTVFDIRGIIQLGGIYLDSVEPGYPGAVRGIAIDRPCEALHFLHGAGWGSTEPEGTAVGRYVVHYADGIEETIPLHVGTDLLEWFQQGPQPLADLAGAKTIDMGRNGAGIPVRLFLRSWRNPRPTVPIASVDFESAGTGVAPFLVALTTEP
;
A
#
# COMPACT_ATOMS: atom_id res chain seq x y z
N MET A 1 -37.39 -38.36 -6.67
CA MET A 1 -37.02 -38.25 -8.10
C MET A 1 -36.67 -36.79 -8.36
N THR A 2 -35.38 -36.55 -8.55
CA THR A 2 -34.77 -35.31 -9.00
C THR A 2 -35.35 -34.86 -10.34
N ARG A 3 -35.74 -33.59 -10.47
CA ARG A 3 -35.68 -32.89 -11.75
C ARG A 3 -35.58 -31.38 -11.51
N GLU A 4 -34.35 -30.91 -11.68
CA GLU A 4 -33.96 -29.53 -11.87
C GLU A 4 -34.88 -28.86 -12.90
N GLN A 5 -35.69 -27.90 -12.48
CA GLN A 5 -36.16 -26.84 -13.37
C GLN A 5 -35.59 -25.53 -12.86
N GLY A 6 -34.37 -25.22 -13.32
CA GLY A 6 -33.76 -23.91 -13.12
C GLY A 6 -34.53 -22.81 -13.85
N ASN A 7 -34.47 -21.59 -13.34
CA ASN A 7 -35.06 -20.42 -13.97
C ASN A 7 -34.36 -20.13 -15.29
N ARG A 8 -35.15 -19.98 -16.37
CA ARG A 8 -34.67 -19.80 -17.74
C ARG A 8 -35.02 -18.40 -18.24
N VAL A 9 -34.01 -17.68 -18.75
CA VAL A 9 -34.23 -16.43 -19.52
C VAL A 9 -34.02 -16.74 -21.00
N ILE A 10 -34.99 -16.33 -21.81
CA ILE A 10 -34.99 -16.53 -23.26
C ILE A 10 -35.02 -15.16 -23.92
N LEU A 11 -33.97 -14.83 -24.69
CA LEU A 11 -33.94 -13.65 -25.55
C LEU A 11 -34.65 -13.99 -26.87
N TRP A 12 -35.64 -13.20 -27.27
CA TRP A 12 -36.50 -13.44 -28.44
C TRP A 12 -36.29 -12.38 -29.51
N ASP A 13 -36.10 -12.80 -30.76
CA ASP A 13 -36.14 -11.91 -31.93
C ASP A 13 -37.60 -11.62 -32.26
N LEU A 14 -38.06 -10.41 -31.96
CA LEU A 14 -39.45 -9.99 -32.16
C LEU A 14 -39.83 -9.80 -33.64
N LEU A 15 -38.85 -9.65 -34.54
CA LEU A 15 -39.08 -9.48 -35.99
C LEU A 15 -39.09 -10.83 -36.74
N ARG A 16 -38.31 -11.80 -36.26
CA ARG A 16 -38.21 -13.15 -36.86
C ARG A 16 -38.96 -14.23 -36.07
N SER A 17 -39.63 -13.85 -34.98
CA SER A 17 -40.44 -14.70 -34.10
C SER A 17 -39.77 -16.00 -33.70
N ARG A 18 -38.48 -15.93 -33.34
CA ARG A 18 -37.68 -17.09 -32.91
C ARG A 18 -36.72 -16.71 -31.78
N PRO A 19 -36.34 -17.65 -30.90
CA PRO A 19 -35.34 -17.41 -29.86
C PRO A 19 -33.95 -17.12 -30.45
N LEU A 20 -33.25 -16.12 -29.91
CA LEU A 20 -31.92 -15.66 -30.33
C LEU A 20 -30.78 -16.53 -29.78
N VAL A 21 -30.98 -17.14 -28.60
CA VAL A 21 -29.99 -17.96 -27.87
C VAL A 21 -30.69 -19.12 -27.15
N GLU A 22 -29.99 -20.22 -26.84
CA GLU A 22 -30.49 -21.24 -25.92
C GLU A 22 -30.76 -20.64 -24.52
N PRO A 23 -31.75 -21.15 -23.77
CA PRO A 23 -32.16 -20.56 -22.49
C PRO A 23 -31.00 -20.47 -21.49
N LEU A 24 -30.71 -19.25 -21.05
CA LEU A 24 -29.74 -18.96 -20.00
C LEU A 24 -30.23 -19.64 -18.71
N GLN A 25 -29.46 -20.59 -18.18
CA GLN A 25 -29.79 -21.30 -16.95
C GLN A 25 -29.15 -20.59 -15.75
N SER A 26 -29.97 -19.98 -14.90
CA SER A 26 -29.55 -19.54 -13.57
C SER A 26 -29.93 -20.59 -12.52
N ARG A 27 -29.03 -20.84 -11.56
CA ARG A 27 -29.28 -21.72 -10.40
C ARG A 27 -30.19 -21.08 -9.34
N ALA A 28 -30.44 -19.77 -9.43
CA ALA A 28 -31.27 -18.99 -8.51
C ALA A 28 -32.45 -18.29 -9.23
N THR A 29 -33.43 -17.80 -8.48
CA THR A 29 -34.64 -17.13 -9.02
C THR A 29 -34.34 -15.73 -9.49
N LEU A 30 -34.69 -15.41 -10.74
CA LEU A 30 -34.36 -14.15 -11.40
C LEU A 30 -35.44 -13.12 -11.10
N THR A 31 -35.03 -11.89 -10.77
CA THR A 31 -35.94 -10.81 -10.32
C THR A 31 -36.05 -9.67 -11.32
N ALA A 32 -34.99 -9.41 -12.10
CA ALA A 32 -35.00 -8.40 -13.16
C ALA A 32 -33.99 -8.75 -14.26
N ALA A 33 -34.29 -8.33 -15.49
CA ALA A 33 -33.43 -8.48 -16.66
C ALA A 33 -33.54 -7.21 -17.51
N GLU A 34 -32.42 -6.51 -17.74
CA GLU A 34 -32.41 -5.22 -18.44
C GLU A 34 -31.29 -5.16 -19.50
N LEU A 35 -31.60 -4.55 -20.65
CA LEU A 35 -30.72 -4.47 -21.82
C LEU A 35 -30.02 -3.10 -21.84
N ALA A 36 -28.68 -3.08 -21.91
CA ALA A 36 -27.93 -1.82 -22.01
C ALA A 36 -28.26 -1.07 -23.33
N PRO A 37 -28.20 0.28 -23.40
CA PRO A 37 -28.73 1.07 -24.52
C PRO A 37 -28.12 0.78 -25.91
N ALA A 38 -26.92 0.20 -25.96
CA ALA A 38 -26.27 -0.24 -27.20
C ALA A 38 -26.64 -1.68 -27.63
N GLY A 39 -27.47 -2.39 -26.87
CA GLY A 39 -27.83 -3.79 -27.10
C GLY A 39 -26.69 -4.79 -26.89
N ARG A 40 -25.68 -4.43 -26.07
CA ARG A 40 -24.40 -5.14 -25.90
C ARG A 40 -24.10 -5.66 -24.48
N HIS A 41 -24.96 -5.42 -23.50
CA HIS A 41 -24.87 -6.07 -22.18
C HIS A 41 -26.30 -6.34 -21.65
N VAL A 42 -26.55 -7.53 -21.10
CA VAL A 42 -27.80 -7.84 -20.38
C VAL A 42 -27.36 -7.98 -18.94
N ILE A 43 -27.97 -7.17 -18.09
CA ILE A 43 -27.78 -7.27 -16.66
C ILE A 43 -28.91 -8.15 -16.14
N LEU A 44 -28.54 -9.31 -15.62
CA LEU A 44 -29.47 -10.23 -14.95
C LEU A 44 -29.27 -10.08 -13.44
N ALA A 45 -30.35 -9.71 -12.75
CA ALA A 45 -30.40 -9.66 -11.30
C ALA A 45 -31.14 -10.88 -10.75
N SER A 46 -30.55 -11.54 -9.75
CA SER A 46 -31.14 -12.71 -9.10
C SER A 46 -31.39 -12.49 -7.60
N MET A 47 -32.38 -13.21 -7.05
CA MET A 47 -32.79 -13.24 -5.64
C MET A 47 -31.64 -13.57 -4.67
N ASP A 48 -30.56 -14.19 -5.15
CA ASP A 48 -29.38 -14.52 -4.35
C ASP A 48 -28.40 -13.34 -4.19
N GLY A 49 -28.76 -12.15 -4.70
CA GLY A 49 -27.96 -10.93 -4.60
C GLY A 49 -26.85 -10.83 -5.63
N THR A 50 -26.74 -11.80 -6.55
CA THR A 50 -25.79 -11.73 -7.65
C THR A 50 -26.37 -10.93 -8.81
N SER A 51 -25.58 -9.96 -9.27
CA SER A 51 -25.81 -9.27 -10.54
C SER A 51 -24.79 -9.79 -11.53
N GLN A 52 -25.27 -10.53 -12.52
CA GLN A 52 -24.43 -11.04 -13.59
C GLN A 52 -24.52 -10.06 -14.75
N VAL A 53 -23.40 -9.39 -15.03
CA VAL A 53 -23.24 -8.60 -16.24
C VAL A 53 -22.84 -9.57 -17.32
N TRP A 54 -23.83 -10.01 -18.07
CA TRP A 54 -23.58 -10.73 -19.30
C TRP A 54 -23.29 -9.67 -20.35
N GLY A 55 -22.22 -9.86 -21.12
CA GLY A 55 -22.31 -9.37 -22.49
C GLY A 55 -23.59 -9.95 -23.05
N VAL A 56 -24.57 -9.11 -23.42
CA VAL A 56 -25.20 -9.45 -24.68
C VAL A 56 -23.96 -9.33 -25.53
N ALA A 57 -23.47 -10.40 -26.11
CA ALA A 57 -22.90 -10.13 -27.42
C ALA A 57 -23.85 -9.08 -28.04
N PRO A 58 -23.39 -7.99 -28.69
CA PRO A 58 -24.25 -7.54 -29.76
C PRO A 58 -24.71 -8.82 -30.44
N ALA A 59 -25.84 -8.83 -31.11
CA ALA A 59 -26.04 -9.90 -32.07
C ALA A 59 -24.79 -10.12 -33.00
N ASP A 60 -23.75 -9.27 -32.87
CA ASP A 60 -22.40 -9.26 -33.39
C ASP A 60 -21.18 -9.15 -32.40
N PHE A 61 -21.03 -9.93 -31.30
CA PHE A 61 -19.68 -10.56 -31.07
C PHE A 61 -19.59 -11.73 -32.07
N ARG A 62 -19.92 -11.43 -33.32
CA ARG A 62 -19.61 -12.28 -34.43
C ARG A 62 -18.15 -11.98 -34.66
N PRO A 63 -17.25 -12.94 -34.45
CA PRO A 63 -15.98 -12.86 -35.14
C PRO A 63 -16.24 -12.44 -36.59
N LEU A 64 -15.42 -11.54 -37.12
CA LEU A 64 -15.40 -11.39 -38.56
C LEU A 64 -14.96 -12.72 -39.15
N MET A 65 -15.93 -13.50 -39.62
CA MET A 65 -15.70 -14.82 -40.15
C MET A 65 -15.26 -14.67 -41.59
N LEU A 66 -13.97 -14.87 -41.80
CA LEU A 66 -13.41 -14.89 -43.12
C LEU A 66 -13.77 -16.23 -43.76
N GLU A 67 -14.49 -16.25 -44.90
CA GLU A 67 -14.76 -17.48 -45.65
C GLU A 67 -13.46 -18.07 -46.21
N ARG A 68 -13.25 -19.38 -46.10
CA ARG A 68 -11.97 -20.01 -46.49
C ARG A 68 -12.09 -21.45 -46.97
N ASP A 69 -11.12 -21.83 -47.79
CA ASP A 69 -10.81 -23.21 -48.13
C ASP A 69 -9.94 -23.88 -47.04
N GLY A 70 -10.49 -24.10 -45.83
CA GLY A 70 -9.88 -24.97 -44.82
C GLY A 70 -9.15 -24.28 -43.65
N PRO A 71 -8.66 -25.06 -42.67
CA PRO A 71 -8.32 -24.56 -41.34
C PRO A 71 -7.10 -23.65 -41.33
N SER A 72 -7.17 -22.56 -40.59
CA SER A 72 -6.09 -21.57 -40.47
C SER A 72 -5.10 -21.98 -39.39
N LEU A 73 -3.81 -21.74 -39.63
CA LEU A 73 -2.73 -22.13 -38.72
C LEU A 73 -1.95 -20.91 -38.22
N ALA A 74 -1.87 -19.85 -39.03
CA ALA A 74 -1.12 -18.64 -38.71
C ALA A 74 -1.86 -17.40 -39.20
N VAL A 75 -1.71 -16.31 -38.47
CA VAL A 75 -2.30 -15.01 -38.77
C VAL A 75 -1.32 -13.91 -38.41
N ASP A 76 -1.41 -12.78 -39.10
CA ASP A 76 -0.72 -11.55 -38.72
C ASP A 76 -1.48 -10.30 -39.20
N PHE A 77 -1.35 -9.20 -38.46
CA PHE A 77 -1.94 -7.91 -38.85
C PHE A 77 -0.96 -7.07 -39.64
N HIS A 78 -1.48 -6.37 -40.64
CA HIS A 78 -0.71 -5.32 -41.29
C HIS A 78 -0.45 -4.17 -40.29
N PRO A 79 0.70 -3.47 -40.35
CA PRO A 79 1.03 -2.36 -39.43
C PRO A 79 -0.03 -1.25 -39.32
N ASN A 80 -0.83 -1.05 -40.37
CA ASN A 80 -1.96 -0.11 -40.38
C ASN A 80 -3.22 -0.58 -39.60
N GLY A 81 -3.30 -1.85 -39.18
CA GLY A 81 -4.45 -2.44 -38.46
C GLY A 81 -5.72 -2.66 -39.31
N ARG A 82 -5.71 -2.30 -40.59
CA ARG A 82 -6.87 -2.38 -41.50
C ARG A 82 -6.86 -3.64 -42.38
N GLN A 83 -5.69 -4.23 -42.55
CA GLN A 83 -5.50 -5.47 -43.28
C GLN A 83 -4.93 -6.56 -42.37
N LEU A 84 -5.18 -7.81 -42.74
CA LEU A 84 -4.62 -8.96 -42.07
C LEU A 84 -4.30 -10.06 -43.08
N VAL A 85 -3.30 -10.86 -42.78
CA VAL A 85 -2.93 -11.99 -43.61
C VAL A 85 -3.06 -13.28 -42.83
N VAL A 86 -3.56 -14.32 -43.50
CA VAL A 86 -3.79 -15.61 -42.88
C VAL A 86 -3.23 -16.72 -43.75
N GLY A 87 -2.45 -17.60 -43.13
CA GLY A 87 -1.99 -18.85 -43.70
C GLY A 87 -2.85 -20.04 -43.25
N SER A 88 -3.23 -20.90 -44.19
CA SER A 88 -4.02 -22.10 -43.93
C SER A 88 -3.24 -23.41 -44.09
N ARG A 89 -3.84 -24.49 -43.59
CA ARG A 89 -3.31 -25.85 -43.67
C ARG A 89 -3.24 -26.40 -45.10
N ASN A 90 -4.05 -25.89 -46.02
CA ASN A 90 -4.00 -26.30 -47.44
C ASN A 90 -3.03 -25.46 -48.29
N GLY A 91 -2.26 -24.56 -47.67
CA GLY A 91 -1.26 -23.73 -48.34
C GLY A 91 -1.79 -22.43 -48.93
N MET A 92 -3.02 -22.03 -48.60
CA MET A 92 -3.55 -20.74 -49.02
C MET A 92 -3.08 -19.63 -48.08
N VAL A 93 -2.49 -18.60 -48.67
CA VAL A 93 -2.15 -17.34 -48.02
C VAL A 93 -3.12 -16.29 -48.55
N THR A 94 -3.93 -15.72 -47.67
CA THR A 94 -4.94 -14.73 -48.06
C THR A 94 -4.76 -13.43 -47.30
N LEU A 95 -4.67 -12.33 -48.04
CA LEU A 95 -4.77 -10.96 -47.55
C LEU A 95 -6.24 -10.56 -47.47
N TRP A 96 -6.64 -10.04 -46.32
CA TRP A 96 -8.00 -9.63 -46.03
C TRP A 96 -8.06 -8.16 -45.65
N ASN A 97 -9.10 -7.50 -46.12
CA ASN A 97 -9.57 -6.25 -45.57
C ASN A 97 -10.40 -6.53 -44.32
N VAL A 98 -9.95 -6.03 -43.16
CA VAL A 98 -10.63 -6.25 -41.88
C VAL A 98 -11.95 -5.49 -41.82
N GLU A 99 -12.03 -4.30 -42.41
CA GLU A 99 -13.25 -3.47 -42.33
C GLU A 99 -14.36 -3.99 -43.24
N ARG A 100 -13.98 -4.49 -44.42
CA ARG A 100 -14.94 -4.97 -45.42
C ARG A 100 -15.25 -6.46 -45.31
N ALA A 101 -14.48 -7.22 -44.52
CA ALA A 101 -14.57 -8.68 -44.48
C ALA A 101 -14.34 -9.37 -45.82
N LEU A 102 -13.48 -8.80 -46.67
CA LEU A 102 -13.27 -9.28 -48.03
C LEU A 102 -11.82 -9.71 -48.23
N ALA A 103 -11.65 -10.85 -48.90
CA ALA A 103 -10.36 -11.29 -49.39
C ALA A 103 -9.94 -10.37 -50.54
N GLU A 104 -8.83 -9.66 -50.37
CA GLU A 104 -8.30 -8.77 -51.39
C GLU A 104 -7.41 -9.54 -52.36
N LYS A 105 -6.63 -10.50 -51.84
CA LYS A 105 -5.72 -11.32 -52.64
C LYS A 105 -5.44 -12.66 -51.97
N SER A 106 -5.38 -13.73 -52.77
CA SER A 106 -5.01 -15.07 -52.33
C SER A 106 -3.89 -15.62 -53.19
N ILE A 107 -2.93 -16.29 -52.56
CA ILE A 107 -1.82 -16.98 -53.20
C ILE A 107 -1.76 -18.40 -52.63
N ARG A 108 -1.35 -19.36 -53.46
CA ARG A 108 -1.23 -20.76 -53.06
C ARG A 108 0.23 -21.19 -53.04
N GLN A 109 0.67 -21.67 -51.89
CA GLN A 109 1.92 -22.39 -51.68
C GLN A 109 1.66 -23.90 -51.61
N GLN A 110 2.71 -24.69 -51.78
CA GLN A 110 2.59 -26.14 -51.64
C GLN A 110 2.70 -26.49 -50.15
N GLY A 111 1.65 -27.10 -49.58
CA GLY A 111 1.65 -27.55 -48.19
C GLY A 111 1.22 -26.48 -47.17
N ALA A 112 1.06 -26.91 -45.91
CA ALA A 112 0.50 -26.10 -44.83
C ALA A 112 1.40 -24.92 -44.44
N ILE A 113 0.80 -23.75 -44.19
CA ILE A 113 1.51 -22.55 -43.71
C ILE A 113 1.62 -22.58 -42.19
N TYR A 114 2.82 -22.62 -41.64
CA TYR A 114 3.05 -22.70 -40.18
C TYR A 114 3.30 -21.35 -39.53
N SER A 115 3.93 -20.41 -40.24
CA SER A 115 4.12 -19.03 -39.81
C SER A 115 3.80 -18.08 -40.95
N ILE A 116 3.22 -16.94 -40.62
CA ILE A 116 3.01 -15.85 -41.56
C ILE A 116 3.27 -14.51 -40.88
N ARG A 117 3.98 -13.60 -41.57
CA ARG A 117 4.34 -12.27 -41.05
C ARG A 117 4.26 -11.20 -42.13
N PHE A 118 3.78 -10.02 -41.77
CA PHE A 118 4.03 -8.81 -42.55
C PHE A 118 5.44 -8.28 -42.28
N SER A 119 6.01 -7.60 -43.27
CA SER A 119 7.15 -6.72 -43.03
C SER A 119 6.73 -5.52 -42.17
N PRO A 120 7.65 -4.89 -41.41
CA PRO A 120 7.34 -3.74 -40.55
C PRO A 120 6.74 -2.53 -41.27
N ASP A 121 7.07 -2.35 -42.55
CA ASP A 121 6.50 -1.32 -43.42
C ASP A 121 5.17 -1.75 -44.09
N GLY A 122 4.78 -3.02 -43.93
CA GLY A 122 3.58 -3.62 -44.50
C GLY A 122 3.67 -3.97 -45.99
N SER A 123 4.79 -3.67 -46.66
CA SER A 123 4.93 -3.83 -48.10
C SER A 123 5.12 -5.28 -48.56
N ARG A 124 5.46 -6.19 -47.65
CA ARG A 124 5.71 -7.61 -47.95
C ARG A 124 5.05 -8.54 -46.93
N VAL A 125 4.79 -9.77 -47.36
CA VAL A 125 4.36 -10.89 -46.51
C VAL A 125 5.35 -12.04 -46.68
N LEU A 126 5.68 -12.70 -45.58
CA LEU A 126 6.50 -13.91 -45.53
C LEU A 126 5.66 -15.07 -45.00
N GLY A 127 5.56 -16.15 -45.78
CA GLY A 127 4.90 -17.39 -45.39
C GLY A 127 5.88 -18.56 -45.32
N ALA A 128 5.91 -19.28 -44.20
CA ALA A 128 6.71 -20.49 -43.99
C ALA A 128 5.86 -21.74 -44.15
N ALA A 129 6.27 -22.70 -44.98
CA ALA A 129 5.45 -23.81 -45.42
C ALA A 129 6.02 -25.20 -45.14
N HIS A 130 5.11 -26.19 -45.11
CA HIS A 130 5.41 -27.60 -44.89
C HIS A 130 6.26 -28.24 -46.00
N ASP A 131 6.19 -27.75 -47.23
CA ASP A 131 7.00 -28.24 -48.34
C ASP A 131 8.50 -27.87 -48.24
N GLY A 132 8.88 -27.11 -47.21
CA GLY A 132 10.25 -26.65 -47.01
C GLY A 132 10.53 -25.30 -47.68
N THR A 133 9.53 -24.60 -48.18
CA THR A 133 9.68 -23.25 -48.72
C THR A 133 9.32 -22.18 -47.70
N ALA A 134 10.01 -21.04 -47.80
CA ALA A 134 9.58 -19.77 -47.22
C ALA A 134 9.46 -18.76 -48.36
N GLN A 135 8.25 -18.26 -48.59
CA GLN A 135 7.95 -17.38 -49.72
C GLN A 135 7.72 -15.96 -49.25
N VAL A 136 8.36 -15.01 -49.91
CA VAL A 136 8.13 -13.57 -49.74
C VAL A 136 7.29 -13.08 -50.90
N TRP A 137 6.28 -12.28 -50.60
CA TRP A 137 5.36 -11.68 -51.55
C TRP A 137 5.25 -10.18 -51.31
N ASN A 138 5.35 -9.37 -52.36
CA ASN A 138 5.12 -7.92 -52.30
C ASN A 138 3.63 -7.59 -52.45
N VAL A 139 3.09 -6.88 -51.46
CA VAL A 139 1.66 -6.60 -51.30
C VAL A 139 1.07 -5.89 -52.53
N ASP A 140 1.73 -4.83 -52.99
CA ASP A 140 1.24 -3.97 -54.07
C ASP A 140 1.80 -4.35 -55.44
N ALA A 141 3.10 -4.61 -55.53
CA ALA A 141 3.80 -4.82 -56.80
C ALA A 141 3.63 -6.25 -57.35
N GLY A 142 3.11 -7.19 -56.55
CA GLY A 142 2.82 -8.56 -56.98
C GLY A 142 4.03 -9.47 -57.20
N GLY A 143 5.26 -8.97 -57.07
CA GLY A 143 6.48 -9.78 -57.10
C GLY A 143 6.54 -10.79 -55.97
N GLN A 144 7.11 -11.96 -56.23
CA GLN A 144 7.31 -13.01 -55.23
C GLN A 144 8.58 -13.81 -55.51
N PHE A 145 9.21 -14.31 -54.45
CA PHE A 145 10.29 -15.29 -54.53
C PHE A 145 10.18 -16.27 -53.35
N ALA A 146 10.83 -17.42 -53.47
CA ALA A 146 10.88 -18.41 -52.41
C ALA A 146 12.32 -18.82 -52.12
N VAL A 147 12.63 -19.00 -50.83
CA VAL A 147 13.84 -19.68 -50.37
C VAL A 147 13.46 -21.08 -49.90
N ARG A 148 14.42 -22.02 -49.93
CA ARG A 148 14.13 -23.45 -49.75
C ARG A 148 15.08 -24.12 -48.77
N HIS A 149 14.49 -24.95 -47.92
CA HIS A 149 15.12 -25.85 -46.96
C HIS A 149 14.89 -27.31 -47.35
N ALA A 150 15.65 -28.24 -46.76
CA ALA A 150 15.52 -29.67 -47.06
C ALA A 150 14.30 -30.33 -46.39
N GLN A 151 13.76 -29.69 -45.35
CA GLN A 151 12.52 -30.07 -44.68
C GLN A 151 11.67 -28.82 -44.40
N ARG A 152 10.45 -29.05 -43.88
CA ARG A 152 9.47 -28.01 -43.54
C ARG A 152 10.09 -26.83 -42.79
N VAL A 153 9.75 -25.62 -43.23
CA VAL A 153 10.05 -24.38 -42.53
C VAL A 153 8.91 -24.15 -41.53
N ILE A 154 9.23 -24.18 -40.24
CA ILE A 154 8.22 -24.06 -39.18
C ILE A 154 7.99 -22.62 -38.76
N TYR A 155 9.04 -21.81 -38.84
CA TYR A 155 8.95 -20.41 -38.45
C TYR A 155 9.78 -19.54 -39.38
N ALA A 156 9.27 -18.34 -39.65
CA ALA A 156 9.98 -17.30 -40.36
C ALA A 156 9.43 -15.93 -39.96
N GLU A 157 10.29 -14.93 -39.91
CA GLU A 157 9.94 -13.54 -39.61
C GLU A 157 10.92 -12.55 -40.26
N PHE A 158 10.46 -11.32 -40.49
CA PHE A 158 11.30 -10.23 -40.97
C PHE A 158 12.15 -9.64 -39.85
N SER A 159 13.28 -9.04 -40.19
CA SER A 159 14.03 -8.18 -39.29
C SER A 159 13.21 -6.91 -38.94
N PRO A 160 13.49 -6.24 -37.81
CA PRO A 160 12.78 -5.03 -37.39
C PRO A 160 12.83 -3.88 -38.42
N ASP A 161 13.86 -3.84 -39.26
CA ASP A 161 14.00 -2.87 -40.35
C ASP A 161 13.36 -3.33 -41.68
N GLY A 162 12.83 -4.56 -41.73
CA GLY A 162 12.20 -5.19 -42.89
C GLY A 162 13.14 -5.57 -44.03
N ARG A 163 14.46 -5.34 -43.91
CA ARG A 163 15.42 -5.54 -45.01
C ARG A 163 15.85 -6.99 -45.18
N THR A 164 15.78 -7.79 -44.11
CA THR A 164 16.10 -9.20 -44.12
C THR A 164 14.99 -10.02 -43.48
N PHE A 165 15.05 -11.34 -43.61
CA PHE A 165 14.20 -12.24 -42.86
C PHE A 165 14.97 -13.49 -42.45
N VAL A 166 14.52 -14.15 -41.39
CA VAL A 166 15.10 -15.40 -40.90
C VAL A 166 14.14 -16.54 -41.14
N THR A 167 14.68 -17.71 -41.49
CA THR A 167 13.93 -18.97 -41.55
C THR A 167 14.44 -19.96 -40.50
N ALA A 168 13.54 -20.79 -39.96
CA ALA A 168 13.86 -21.90 -39.07
C ALA A 168 13.19 -23.19 -39.59
N SER A 169 14.00 -24.23 -39.84
CA SER A 169 13.55 -25.47 -40.45
C SER A 169 13.83 -26.71 -39.60
N PHE A 170 13.02 -27.74 -39.83
CA PHE A 170 13.23 -29.08 -39.28
C PHE A 170 14.43 -29.81 -39.88
N ASP A 171 15.08 -29.26 -40.91
CA ASP A 171 16.38 -29.73 -41.37
C ASP A 171 17.54 -29.34 -40.42
N GLY A 172 17.22 -28.63 -39.33
CA GLY A 172 18.15 -28.21 -38.31
C GLY A 172 18.96 -26.97 -38.68
N THR A 173 18.52 -26.23 -39.68
CA THR A 173 19.19 -25.00 -40.11
C THR A 173 18.26 -23.80 -40.02
N ALA A 174 18.85 -22.69 -39.61
CA ALA A 174 18.31 -21.36 -39.79
C ALA A 174 19.23 -20.54 -40.69
N ARG A 175 18.68 -19.51 -41.33
CA ARG A 175 19.46 -18.61 -42.18
C ARG A 175 18.77 -17.26 -42.31
N THR A 176 19.55 -16.19 -42.44
CA THR A 176 19.04 -14.87 -42.83
C THR A 176 19.16 -14.69 -44.35
N TRP A 177 18.14 -14.05 -44.91
CA TRP A 177 17.97 -13.82 -46.33
C TRP A 177 17.62 -12.36 -46.56
N SER A 178 18.02 -11.82 -47.70
CA SER A 178 17.59 -10.52 -48.17
C SER A 178 16.10 -10.56 -48.44
N ALA A 179 15.36 -9.62 -47.85
CA ALA A 179 13.93 -9.49 -48.10
C ALA A 179 13.66 -8.99 -49.53
N GLU A 180 14.65 -8.37 -50.19
CA GLU A 180 14.53 -7.77 -51.51
C GLU A 180 14.42 -8.82 -52.62
N ASP A 181 15.35 -9.77 -52.62
CA ASP A 181 15.61 -10.71 -53.72
C ASP A 181 15.77 -12.18 -53.28
N GLY A 182 15.78 -12.44 -51.97
CA GLY A 182 15.96 -13.79 -51.42
C GLY A 182 17.40 -14.28 -51.44
N ALA A 183 18.37 -13.42 -51.72
CA ALA A 183 19.77 -13.77 -51.60
C ALA A 183 20.12 -14.15 -50.15
N ALA A 184 20.96 -15.17 -49.98
CA ALA A 184 21.44 -15.52 -48.66
C ALA A 184 22.35 -14.41 -48.12
N VAL A 185 22.03 -13.91 -46.92
CA VAL A 185 22.83 -12.89 -46.23
C VAL A 185 23.88 -13.57 -45.35
N SER A 186 23.46 -14.55 -44.55
CA SER A 186 24.36 -15.26 -43.64
C SER A 186 24.84 -16.63 -44.13
N GLU A 187 25.85 -17.17 -43.45
CA GLU A 187 26.10 -18.60 -43.41
C GLU A 187 24.94 -19.36 -42.73
N LEU A 188 24.89 -20.67 -42.91
CA LEU A 188 23.86 -21.53 -42.29
C LEU A 188 24.09 -21.64 -40.77
N MET A 189 23.09 -21.24 -39.99
CA MET A 189 23.05 -21.39 -38.54
C MET A 189 22.62 -22.83 -38.20
N ARG A 190 23.59 -23.71 -37.96
CA ARG A 190 23.35 -25.16 -37.82
C ARG A 190 23.07 -25.58 -36.38
N HIS A 191 22.09 -26.46 -36.23
CA HIS A 191 21.82 -27.29 -35.04
C HIS A 191 21.88 -28.77 -35.42
N SER A 192 22.02 -29.66 -34.43
CA SER A 192 22.11 -31.11 -34.68
C SER A 192 20.74 -31.78 -34.90
N GLY A 193 19.65 -31.12 -34.49
CA GLY A 193 18.27 -31.55 -34.69
C GLY A 193 17.38 -30.41 -35.14
N ARG A 194 16.06 -30.54 -34.95
CA ARG A 194 15.04 -29.67 -35.57
C ARG A 194 15.02 -28.30 -34.91
N LEU A 195 14.73 -27.26 -35.69
CA LEU A 195 14.44 -25.94 -35.14
C LEU A 195 12.93 -25.72 -35.00
N TRP A 196 12.53 -25.24 -33.83
CA TRP A 196 11.14 -24.93 -33.50
C TRP A 196 10.82 -23.45 -33.65
N HIS A 197 11.81 -22.57 -33.44
CA HIS A 197 11.63 -21.13 -33.50
C HIS A 197 12.93 -20.40 -33.88
N ALA A 198 12.81 -19.24 -34.51
CA ALA A 198 13.88 -18.25 -34.61
C ALA A 198 13.31 -16.86 -34.38
N SER A 199 14.05 -15.97 -33.73
CA SER A 199 13.62 -14.61 -33.45
C SER A 199 14.77 -13.60 -33.64
N PHE A 200 14.52 -12.48 -34.30
CA PHE A 200 15.44 -11.35 -34.35
C PHE A 200 15.48 -10.60 -33.02
N GLY A 201 16.65 -10.08 -32.69
CA GLY A 201 16.78 -9.02 -31.69
C GLY A 201 16.11 -7.72 -32.17
N PRO A 202 15.75 -6.80 -31.26
CA PRO A 202 15.00 -5.59 -31.60
C PRO A 202 15.75 -4.62 -32.53
N ASP A 203 17.09 -4.71 -32.59
CA ASP A 203 17.92 -3.94 -33.52
C ASP A 203 18.22 -4.69 -34.84
N GLY A 204 17.79 -5.95 -34.96
CA GLY A 204 18.05 -6.82 -36.11
C GLY A 204 19.49 -7.36 -36.19
N SER A 205 20.37 -7.02 -35.26
CA SER A 205 21.78 -7.43 -35.30
C SER A 205 21.96 -8.92 -34.99
N TRP A 206 21.07 -9.49 -34.18
CA TRP A 206 21.17 -10.87 -33.73
C TRP A 206 19.92 -11.69 -34.07
N VAL A 207 20.13 -13.00 -34.20
CA VAL A 207 19.07 -14.00 -34.32
C VAL A 207 19.23 -15.00 -33.18
N ALA A 208 18.17 -15.25 -32.43
CA ALA A 208 18.07 -16.37 -31.50
C ALA A 208 17.34 -17.54 -32.17
N THR A 209 17.83 -18.76 -31.98
CA THR A 209 17.19 -19.99 -32.50
C THR A 209 16.90 -20.95 -31.36
N ALA A 210 15.76 -21.64 -31.40
CA ALA A 210 15.34 -22.67 -30.47
C ALA A 210 15.25 -24.03 -31.19
N GLY A 211 15.91 -25.06 -30.66
CA GLY A 211 15.99 -26.36 -31.31
C GLY A 211 15.94 -27.56 -30.37
N ASP A 212 15.89 -28.75 -30.99
CA ASP A 212 16.03 -30.05 -30.35
C ASP A 212 17.19 -30.86 -30.92
N ASP A 213 17.44 -32.02 -30.29
CA ASP A 213 18.35 -33.04 -30.78
C ASP A 213 17.54 -34.29 -31.11
N THR A 214 17.72 -34.84 -32.31
CA THR A 214 17.08 -36.10 -32.72
C THR A 214 18.08 -37.22 -33.00
N LEU A 215 19.40 -36.96 -32.91
CA LEU A 215 20.39 -37.90 -33.42
C LEU A 215 21.59 -38.16 -32.51
N ARG A 216 22.01 -37.28 -31.57
CA ARG A 216 23.30 -37.46 -30.83
C ARG A 216 23.41 -36.94 -29.38
N GLY A 217 22.33 -36.55 -28.71
CA GLY A 217 22.31 -36.25 -27.26
C GLY A 217 23.19 -35.07 -26.79
N THR A 218 23.48 -34.08 -27.63
CA THR A 218 24.42 -32.98 -27.32
C THR A 218 23.84 -31.57 -27.44
N ASP A 219 22.71 -31.37 -28.15
CA ASP A 219 22.24 -30.02 -28.54
C ASP A 219 20.74 -29.80 -28.24
N HIS A 220 20.37 -29.72 -26.95
CA HIS A 220 19.07 -29.20 -26.49
C HIS A 220 19.24 -27.75 -26.01
N HIS A 221 19.46 -26.81 -26.93
CA HIS A 221 19.79 -25.43 -26.54
C HIS A 221 19.13 -24.40 -27.44
N ALA A 222 19.06 -23.18 -26.89
CA ALA A 222 18.98 -21.99 -27.72
C ALA A 222 20.40 -21.55 -28.13
N ARG A 223 20.52 -20.85 -29.25
CA ARG A 223 21.78 -20.20 -29.69
C ARG A 223 21.46 -18.80 -30.18
N VAL A 224 22.36 -17.86 -29.91
CA VAL A 224 22.32 -16.51 -30.49
C VAL A 224 23.41 -16.39 -31.54
N TRP A 225 23.03 -15.85 -32.69
CA TRP A 225 23.86 -15.73 -33.89
C TRP A 225 23.90 -14.27 -34.32
N ASP A 226 25.00 -13.89 -34.94
CA ASP A 226 25.09 -12.64 -35.66
C ASP A 226 24.28 -12.78 -36.95
N ALA A 227 23.33 -11.87 -37.15
CA ALA A 227 22.35 -11.95 -38.22
C ALA A 227 22.98 -11.78 -39.61
N GLN A 228 24.09 -11.06 -39.73
CA GLN A 228 24.75 -10.81 -41.01
C GLN A 228 25.70 -11.95 -41.40
N THR A 229 26.45 -12.48 -40.44
CA THR A 229 27.49 -13.48 -40.70
C THR A 229 26.98 -14.91 -40.52
N GLY A 230 26.00 -15.13 -39.63
CA GLY A 230 25.54 -16.46 -39.24
C GLY A 230 26.45 -17.15 -38.23
N ARG A 231 27.39 -16.42 -37.63
CA ARG A 231 28.32 -16.94 -36.61
C ARG A 231 27.67 -16.89 -35.23
N ALA A 232 27.94 -17.89 -34.41
CA ALA A 232 27.45 -17.91 -33.03
C ALA A 232 28.10 -16.78 -32.21
N VAL A 233 27.26 -15.98 -31.56
CA VAL A 233 27.68 -14.87 -30.67
C VAL A 233 27.90 -15.38 -29.25
N THR A 234 27.06 -16.31 -28.81
CA THR A 234 27.12 -16.90 -27.46
C THR A 234 27.54 -18.37 -27.52
N LEU A 235 28.02 -18.89 -26.38
CA LEU A 235 27.99 -20.33 -26.15
C LEU A 235 26.54 -20.85 -26.22
N PRO A 236 26.33 -22.15 -26.50
CA PRO A 236 24.99 -22.74 -26.49
C PRO A 236 24.28 -22.51 -25.15
N LEU A 237 23.06 -21.96 -25.20
CA LEU A 237 22.21 -21.67 -24.06
C LEU A 237 21.46 -22.96 -23.67
N ARG A 238 22.13 -23.79 -22.87
CA ARG A 238 21.73 -25.19 -22.64
C ARG A 238 20.47 -25.33 -21.79
N HIS A 239 19.58 -26.19 -22.26
CA HIS A 239 18.47 -26.80 -21.55
C HIS A 239 18.68 -28.33 -21.47
N THR A 240 17.93 -29.01 -20.60
CA THR A 240 18.03 -30.50 -20.52
C THR A 240 17.12 -31.21 -21.51
N GLN A 241 16.16 -30.50 -22.09
CA GLN A 241 15.25 -30.98 -23.13
C GLN A 241 14.99 -29.89 -24.18
N GLN A 242 14.20 -30.21 -25.20
CA GLN A 242 13.93 -29.36 -26.37
C GLN A 242 13.55 -27.94 -25.98
N VAL A 243 14.08 -26.95 -26.71
CA VAL A 243 13.66 -25.55 -26.56
C VAL A 243 12.60 -25.27 -27.60
N TYR A 244 11.39 -24.91 -27.17
CA TYR A 244 10.26 -24.67 -28.07
C TYR A 244 10.18 -23.23 -28.57
N HIS A 245 10.53 -22.26 -27.72
CA HIS A 245 10.37 -20.85 -28.04
C HIS A 245 11.50 -20.00 -27.45
N VAL A 246 11.86 -18.94 -28.17
CA VAL A 246 12.80 -17.92 -27.71
C VAL A 246 12.25 -16.54 -28.05
N ALA A 247 12.44 -15.57 -27.15
CA ALA A 247 12.04 -14.18 -27.34
C ALA A 247 13.10 -13.24 -26.77
N PHE A 248 13.47 -12.19 -27.49
CA PHE A 248 14.26 -11.10 -26.94
C PHE A 248 13.37 -10.16 -26.11
N ASP A 249 13.95 -9.51 -25.12
CA ASP A 249 13.31 -8.36 -24.50
C ASP A 249 13.28 -7.16 -25.46
N PRO A 250 12.30 -6.25 -25.34
CA PRO A 250 12.23 -5.04 -26.16
C PRO A 250 13.52 -4.19 -26.17
N LYS A 251 14.37 -4.28 -25.14
CA LYS A 251 15.65 -3.55 -25.09
C LYS A 251 16.81 -4.29 -25.75
N GLY A 252 16.68 -5.57 -26.08
CA GLY A 252 17.72 -6.39 -26.73
C GLY A 252 18.84 -6.83 -25.78
N THR A 253 18.65 -6.67 -24.47
CA THR A 253 19.64 -6.99 -23.43
C THR A 253 19.49 -8.41 -22.88
N SER A 254 18.31 -8.99 -23.03
CA SER A 254 17.91 -10.25 -22.44
C SER A 254 17.20 -11.14 -23.45
N LEU A 255 17.37 -12.46 -23.29
CA LEU A 255 16.67 -13.47 -24.05
C LEU A 255 15.93 -14.39 -23.07
N ALA A 256 14.66 -14.70 -23.35
CA ALA A 256 13.92 -15.75 -22.67
C ALA A 256 13.85 -17.00 -23.56
N SER A 257 14.03 -18.18 -22.96
CA SER A 257 13.87 -19.47 -23.64
C SER A 257 12.91 -20.37 -22.87
N ALA A 258 11.89 -20.90 -23.55
CA ALA A 258 10.90 -21.84 -23.01
C ALA A 258 11.20 -23.27 -23.48
N SER A 259 11.26 -24.22 -22.54
CA SER A 259 11.72 -25.58 -22.81
C SER A 259 10.77 -26.67 -22.30
N ALA A 260 10.89 -27.83 -22.94
CA ALA A 260 10.32 -29.09 -22.50
C ALA A 260 10.84 -29.58 -21.14
N ASP A 261 11.93 -29.01 -20.62
CA ASP A 261 12.46 -29.31 -19.28
C ASP A 261 11.67 -28.65 -18.13
N ASN A 262 10.49 -28.12 -18.46
CA ASN A 262 9.56 -27.41 -17.59
C ASN A 262 10.08 -26.03 -17.11
N THR A 263 11.14 -25.50 -17.71
CA THR A 263 11.70 -24.20 -17.32
C THR A 263 11.58 -23.13 -18.38
N VAL A 264 11.49 -21.89 -17.90
CA VAL A 264 11.88 -20.70 -18.67
C VAL A 264 13.19 -20.20 -18.10
N ALA A 265 14.18 -19.99 -18.97
CA ALA A 265 15.46 -19.41 -18.61
C ALA A 265 15.60 -18.01 -19.21
N ILE A 266 16.13 -17.08 -18.42
CA ILE A 266 16.46 -15.72 -18.85
C ILE A 266 17.98 -15.62 -18.95
N TRP A 267 18.45 -15.06 -20.06
CA TRP A 267 19.86 -14.96 -20.40
C TRP A 267 20.22 -13.53 -20.72
N THR A 268 21.33 -13.02 -20.18
CA THR A 268 21.91 -11.74 -20.59
C THR A 268 22.68 -11.92 -21.89
N ILE A 269 22.40 -11.09 -22.89
CA ILE A 269 23.04 -11.10 -24.19
C ILE A 269 23.93 -9.84 -24.33
N PRO A 270 25.13 -9.92 -24.93
CA PRO A 270 25.74 -11.08 -25.60
C PRO A 270 26.56 -11.98 -24.69
N ALA A 271 26.53 -11.78 -23.37
CA ALA A 271 27.33 -12.57 -22.45
C ALA A 271 26.95 -14.07 -22.43
N GLY A 272 25.69 -14.41 -22.76
CA GLY A 272 25.16 -15.77 -22.70
C GLY A 272 25.03 -16.30 -21.27
N VAL A 273 24.90 -15.40 -20.28
CA VAL A 273 24.84 -15.76 -18.86
C VAL A 273 23.39 -15.95 -18.44
N ARG A 274 23.08 -17.10 -17.84
CA ARG A 274 21.76 -17.39 -17.28
C ARG A 274 21.56 -16.60 -15.99
N THR A 275 20.64 -15.64 -15.98
CA THR A 275 20.37 -14.76 -14.82
C THR A 275 19.21 -15.26 -13.97
N LEU A 276 18.17 -15.81 -14.59
CA LEU A 276 16.99 -16.28 -13.90
C LEU A 276 16.50 -17.61 -14.49
N THR A 277 15.92 -18.44 -13.63
CA THR A 277 15.16 -19.63 -14.05
C THR A 277 13.86 -19.68 -13.29
N VAL A 278 12.76 -19.70 -14.02
CA VAL A 278 11.43 -19.96 -13.46
C VAL A 278 10.94 -21.32 -13.95
N ARG A 279 10.06 -21.95 -13.17
CA ARG A 279 9.70 -23.36 -13.36
C ARG A 279 8.19 -23.55 -13.33
N HIS A 280 7.70 -24.30 -14.31
CA HIS A 280 6.37 -24.87 -14.38
C HIS A 280 6.37 -26.33 -13.91
N ARG A 281 5.19 -26.92 -13.74
CA ARG A 281 5.03 -28.35 -13.42
C ARG A 281 5.10 -29.25 -14.66
N GLY A 282 5.04 -28.65 -15.85
CA GLY A 282 5.09 -29.35 -17.12
C GLY A 282 5.82 -28.53 -18.19
N PRO A 283 5.97 -29.09 -19.41
CA PRO A 283 6.69 -28.46 -20.51
C PRO A 283 6.18 -27.06 -20.83
N VAL A 284 7.09 -26.09 -20.96
CA VAL A 284 6.73 -24.70 -21.30
C VAL A 284 6.75 -24.53 -22.81
N ARG A 285 5.61 -24.13 -23.39
CA ARG A 285 5.42 -24.03 -24.84
C ARG A 285 5.79 -22.66 -25.40
N HIS A 286 5.50 -21.59 -24.65
CA HIS A 286 5.69 -20.22 -25.12
C HIS A 286 6.16 -19.30 -23.99
N VAL A 287 6.87 -18.24 -24.37
CA VAL A 287 7.28 -17.15 -23.48
C VAL A 287 7.29 -15.83 -24.24
N ALA A 288 6.82 -14.76 -23.61
CA ALA A 288 6.85 -13.41 -24.16
C ALA A 288 7.17 -12.36 -23.09
N PHE A 289 8.00 -11.37 -23.44
CA PHE A 289 8.25 -10.21 -22.61
C PHE A 289 7.09 -9.21 -22.67
N ASN A 290 6.84 -8.55 -21.55
CA ASN A 290 6.02 -7.35 -21.51
C ASN A 290 6.77 -6.18 -22.20
N PRO A 291 6.06 -5.17 -22.76
CA PRO A 291 6.68 -4.03 -23.46
C PRO A 291 7.73 -3.24 -22.66
N THR A 292 7.62 -3.19 -21.33
CA THR A 292 8.58 -2.52 -20.43
C THR A 292 9.83 -3.36 -20.13
N SER A 293 9.85 -4.63 -20.56
CA SER A 293 10.90 -5.64 -20.24
C SER A 293 10.99 -6.04 -18.77
N ARG A 294 10.06 -5.61 -17.89
CA ARG A 294 10.06 -5.98 -16.47
C ARG A 294 9.47 -7.37 -16.20
N TYR A 295 8.46 -7.75 -16.98
CA TYR A 295 7.72 -8.98 -16.78
C TYR A 295 7.83 -9.90 -17.98
N ILE A 296 7.66 -11.20 -17.73
CA ILE A 296 7.40 -12.20 -18.77
C ILE A 296 6.07 -12.90 -18.50
N VAL A 297 5.42 -13.35 -19.56
CA VAL A 297 4.37 -14.37 -19.48
C VAL A 297 4.90 -15.67 -20.07
N SER A 298 4.62 -16.78 -19.40
CA SER A 298 4.90 -18.13 -19.88
C SER A 298 3.63 -18.96 -19.96
N SER A 299 3.56 -19.87 -20.93
CA SER A 299 2.44 -20.80 -21.11
C SER A 299 2.93 -22.25 -21.14
N SER A 300 2.20 -23.16 -20.49
CA SER A 300 2.70 -24.49 -20.18
C SER A 300 1.66 -25.60 -20.39
N GLN A 301 2.18 -26.82 -20.59
CA GLN A 301 1.39 -28.06 -20.64
C GLN A 301 0.89 -28.53 -19.27
N ASP A 302 1.22 -27.84 -18.18
CA ASP A 302 0.59 -28.02 -16.86
C ASP A 302 -0.77 -27.30 -16.74
N ASN A 303 -1.32 -26.86 -17.87
CA ASN A 303 -2.59 -26.15 -17.98
C ASN A 303 -2.57 -24.77 -17.29
N THR A 304 -1.39 -24.17 -17.15
CA THR A 304 -1.25 -22.82 -16.59
C THR A 304 -0.52 -21.88 -17.53
N ALA A 305 -0.88 -20.61 -17.44
CA ALA A 305 0.01 -19.50 -17.79
C ALA A 305 0.36 -18.71 -16.52
N GLN A 306 1.56 -18.14 -16.49
CA GLN A 306 2.04 -17.41 -15.31
C GLN A 306 2.79 -16.14 -15.73
N ILE A 307 2.56 -15.06 -14.98
CA ILE A 307 3.35 -13.84 -15.07
C ILE A 307 4.48 -13.93 -14.06
N TRP A 308 5.69 -13.55 -14.47
CA TRP A 308 6.87 -13.52 -13.62
C TRP A 308 7.50 -12.14 -13.65
N ASP A 309 7.87 -11.64 -12.48
CA ASP A 309 8.68 -10.44 -12.34
C ASP A 309 10.16 -10.81 -12.45
N LEU A 310 10.86 -10.22 -13.41
CA LEU A 310 12.27 -10.52 -13.67
C LEU A 310 13.21 -9.93 -12.62
N GLU A 311 12.79 -8.91 -11.88
CA GLU A 311 13.58 -8.29 -10.82
C GLU A 311 13.58 -9.17 -9.56
N THR A 312 12.42 -9.69 -9.19
CA THR A 312 12.27 -10.52 -7.97
C THR A 312 12.41 -12.01 -8.25
N GLY A 313 12.20 -12.45 -9.48
CA GLY A 313 12.11 -13.85 -9.87
C GLY A 313 10.84 -14.56 -9.40
N LEU A 314 9.87 -13.80 -8.86
CA LEU A 314 8.64 -14.34 -8.28
C LEU A 314 7.44 -14.24 -9.24
N PRO A 315 6.44 -15.12 -9.11
CA PRO A 315 5.19 -14.99 -9.85
C PRO A 315 4.41 -13.75 -9.40
N VAL A 316 3.77 -13.07 -10.36
CA VAL A 316 2.84 -11.96 -10.12
C VAL A 316 1.42 -12.49 -10.26
N GLY A 317 0.57 -12.19 -9.26
CA GLY A 317 -0.82 -12.65 -9.23
C GLY A 317 -0.97 -14.17 -9.09
N GLU A 318 -2.21 -14.63 -9.20
CA GLU A 318 -2.50 -16.07 -9.25
C GLU A 318 -2.14 -16.67 -10.61
N ALA A 319 -1.82 -17.97 -10.63
CA ALA A 319 -1.63 -18.70 -11.89
C ALA A 319 -2.92 -18.69 -12.71
N MET A 320 -2.81 -18.41 -14.01
CA MET A 320 -3.95 -18.41 -14.93
C MET A 320 -4.26 -19.87 -15.29
N HIS A 321 -5.29 -20.44 -14.67
CA HIS A 321 -5.66 -21.85 -14.82
C HIS A 321 -6.56 -22.11 -16.02
N HIS A 322 -6.25 -23.17 -16.77
CA HIS A 322 -6.98 -23.60 -17.95
C HIS A 322 -7.46 -25.07 -17.85
N PRO A 323 -8.50 -25.47 -18.63
CA PRO A 323 -8.94 -26.87 -18.69
C PRO A 323 -7.97 -27.82 -19.41
N ARG A 324 -7.10 -27.28 -20.27
CA ARG A 324 -6.13 -28.02 -21.10
C ARG A 324 -4.82 -27.23 -21.21
N GLU A 325 -3.85 -27.79 -21.93
CA GLU A 325 -2.54 -27.20 -22.13
C GLU A 325 -2.64 -25.78 -22.73
N VAL A 326 -1.82 -24.86 -22.23
CA VAL A 326 -1.75 -23.51 -22.76
C VAL A 326 -0.65 -23.44 -23.81
N LEU A 327 -1.05 -23.34 -25.07
CA LEU A 327 -0.14 -23.41 -26.20
C LEU A 327 0.60 -22.09 -26.42
N PHE A 328 -0.09 -20.97 -26.21
CA PHE A 328 0.44 -19.63 -26.42
C PHE A 328 -0.02 -18.65 -25.35
N ALA A 329 0.84 -17.68 -25.04
CA ALA A 329 0.47 -16.51 -24.23
C ALA A 329 1.22 -15.27 -24.73
N GLU A 330 0.51 -14.16 -24.87
CA GLU A 330 1.02 -12.92 -25.45
C GLU A 330 0.50 -11.69 -24.67
N TRP A 331 1.33 -10.65 -24.58
CA TRP A 331 0.93 -9.38 -24.00
C TRP A 331 0.16 -8.55 -25.02
N ARG A 332 -0.88 -7.84 -24.57
CA ARG A 332 -1.41 -6.72 -25.34
C ARG A 332 -0.31 -5.66 -25.51
N PRO A 333 -0.23 -4.94 -26.66
CA PRO A 333 0.82 -3.94 -26.89
C PRO A 333 0.94 -2.85 -25.81
N ASP A 334 -0.16 -2.53 -25.11
CA ASP A 334 -0.18 -1.58 -23.99
C ASP A 334 0.42 -2.14 -22.68
N GLY A 335 0.71 -3.45 -22.62
CA GLY A 335 1.21 -4.16 -21.45
C GLY A 335 0.18 -4.36 -20.33
N ARG A 336 -1.09 -4.02 -20.53
CA ARG A 336 -2.13 -4.03 -19.47
C ARG A 336 -2.95 -5.31 -19.42
N ARG A 337 -2.90 -6.13 -20.46
CA ARG A 337 -3.65 -7.38 -20.58
C ARG A 337 -2.78 -8.48 -21.14
N VAL A 338 -3.13 -9.71 -20.83
CA VAL A 338 -2.52 -10.90 -21.39
C VAL A 338 -3.59 -11.75 -22.05
N VAL A 339 -3.27 -12.30 -23.22
CA VAL A 339 -4.09 -13.28 -23.90
C VAL A 339 -3.42 -14.65 -23.84
N THR A 340 -4.23 -15.68 -23.67
CA THR A 340 -3.79 -17.08 -23.68
C THR A 340 -4.62 -17.89 -24.66
N ALA A 341 -3.98 -18.75 -25.44
CA ALA A 341 -4.67 -19.72 -26.29
C ALA A 341 -4.48 -21.13 -25.72
N CYS A 342 -5.60 -21.80 -25.46
CA CYS A 342 -5.65 -23.10 -24.82
C CYS A 342 -6.01 -24.20 -25.82
N GLY A 343 -5.50 -25.42 -25.59
CA GLY A 343 -5.82 -26.61 -26.38
C GLY A 343 -7.29 -27.05 -26.29
N ASP A 344 -8.11 -26.38 -25.45
CA ASP A 344 -9.57 -26.55 -25.41
C ASP A 344 -10.30 -25.78 -26.53
N GLY A 345 -9.58 -24.98 -27.32
CA GLY A 345 -10.16 -24.17 -28.39
C GLY A 345 -10.64 -22.80 -27.94
N ALA A 346 -10.44 -22.43 -26.68
CA ALA A 346 -10.77 -21.10 -26.18
C ALA A 346 -9.54 -20.20 -26.05
N VAL A 347 -9.74 -18.94 -26.43
CA VAL A 347 -8.84 -17.83 -26.13
C VAL A 347 -9.38 -17.06 -24.94
N ARG A 348 -8.53 -16.71 -23.99
CA ARG A 348 -8.92 -16.02 -22.75
C ARG A 348 -8.06 -14.79 -22.54
N MET A 349 -8.66 -13.76 -21.96
CA MET A 349 -8.00 -12.51 -21.63
C MET A 349 -7.95 -12.36 -20.11
N TRP A 350 -6.82 -11.87 -19.63
CA TRP A 350 -6.47 -11.87 -18.21
C TRP A 350 -5.95 -10.52 -17.75
N ASP A 351 -6.23 -10.22 -16.49
CA ASP A 351 -5.55 -9.16 -15.77
C ASP A 351 -4.22 -9.72 -15.23
N PRO A 352 -3.06 -9.18 -15.67
CA PRO A 352 -1.75 -9.73 -15.32
C PRO A 352 -1.35 -9.51 -13.86
N THR A 353 -2.02 -8.61 -13.14
CA THR A 353 -1.72 -8.30 -11.73
C THR A 353 -2.43 -9.27 -10.80
N THR A 354 -3.69 -9.60 -11.13
CA THR A 354 -4.53 -10.47 -10.30
C THR A 354 -4.52 -11.93 -10.74
N GLY A 355 -4.26 -12.21 -12.02
CA GLY A 355 -4.40 -13.55 -12.61
C GLY A 355 -5.85 -13.95 -12.92
N ARG A 356 -6.80 -13.01 -12.85
CA ARG A 356 -8.23 -13.27 -13.08
C ARG A 356 -8.64 -13.03 -14.53
N PRO A 357 -9.61 -13.81 -15.06
CA PRO A 357 -10.13 -13.59 -16.39
C PRO A 357 -10.92 -12.28 -16.44
N THR A 358 -10.71 -11.48 -17.49
CA THR A 358 -11.40 -10.19 -17.68
C THR A 358 -12.57 -10.28 -18.65
N SER A 359 -12.77 -11.43 -19.30
CA SER A 359 -13.87 -11.71 -20.19
C SER A 359 -14.24 -13.19 -20.12
N GLU A 360 -15.42 -13.53 -20.64
CA GLU A 360 -15.73 -14.93 -20.92
C GLU A 360 -14.74 -15.53 -21.94
N PRO A 361 -14.52 -16.85 -21.92
CA PRO A 361 -13.67 -17.52 -22.90
C PRO A 361 -14.20 -17.29 -24.33
N LEU A 362 -13.33 -16.79 -25.21
CA LEU A 362 -13.59 -16.63 -26.63
C LEU A 362 -13.48 -18.01 -27.29
N GLN A 363 -14.62 -18.68 -27.43
CA GLN A 363 -14.69 -20.07 -27.91
C GLN A 363 -14.50 -20.17 -29.42
N HIS A 364 -13.69 -21.14 -29.85
CA HIS A 364 -13.48 -21.49 -31.25
C HIS A 364 -13.72 -22.97 -31.50
N HIS A 365 -14.11 -23.31 -32.73
CA HIS A 365 -14.31 -24.70 -33.16
C HIS A 365 -12.95 -25.36 -33.44
N GLY A 366 -12.35 -26.00 -32.43
CA GLY A 366 -11.11 -26.75 -32.58
C GLY A 366 -9.87 -25.99 -32.09
N MET A 367 -8.68 -26.54 -32.37
CA MET A 367 -7.43 -25.99 -31.87
C MET A 367 -7.15 -24.60 -32.45
N VAL A 368 -6.84 -23.64 -31.58
CA VAL A 368 -6.47 -22.28 -31.94
C VAL A 368 -4.95 -22.22 -32.11
N GLY A 369 -4.49 -21.66 -33.23
CA GLY A 369 -3.09 -21.34 -33.46
C GLY A 369 -2.66 -20.11 -32.66
N HIS A 370 -1.55 -19.48 -33.06
CA HIS A 370 -1.01 -18.34 -32.31
C HIS A 370 -1.90 -17.10 -32.48
N PRO A 371 -2.58 -16.60 -31.42
CA PRO A 371 -3.37 -15.37 -31.53
C PRO A 371 -2.47 -14.15 -31.73
N ARG A 372 -2.97 -13.08 -32.36
CA ARG A 372 -2.22 -11.83 -32.59
C ARG A 372 -3.07 -10.60 -32.32
N PHE A 373 -2.52 -9.63 -31.60
CA PHE A 373 -3.14 -8.33 -31.47
C PHE A 373 -2.88 -7.47 -32.72
N SER A 374 -3.82 -6.58 -33.04
CA SER A 374 -3.53 -5.46 -33.93
C SER A 374 -2.52 -4.52 -33.29
N PRO A 375 -1.78 -3.72 -34.08
CA PRO A 375 -0.75 -2.81 -33.54
C PRO A 375 -1.28 -1.80 -32.51
N ASP A 376 -2.53 -1.35 -32.65
CA ASP A 376 -3.22 -0.47 -31.71
C ASP A 376 -3.81 -1.22 -30.48
N GLY A 377 -3.70 -2.54 -30.44
CA GLY A 377 -4.24 -3.40 -29.39
C GLY A 377 -5.78 -3.45 -29.35
N ARG A 378 -6.49 -2.90 -30.34
CA ARG A 378 -7.96 -2.84 -30.37
C ARG A 378 -8.61 -4.11 -30.91
N ARG A 379 -7.88 -4.91 -31.67
CA ARG A 379 -8.37 -6.14 -32.29
C ARG A 379 -7.49 -7.31 -31.92
N LEU A 380 -8.08 -8.49 -31.86
CA LEU A 380 -7.40 -9.77 -31.65
C LEU A 380 -7.81 -10.73 -32.76
N ALA A 381 -6.85 -11.21 -33.54
CA ALA A 381 -7.06 -12.25 -34.54
C ALA A 381 -6.66 -13.60 -33.98
N CYS A 382 -7.58 -14.57 -34.04
CA CYS A 382 -7.37 -15.94 -33.60
C CYS A 382 -7.46 -16.87 -34.82
N PRO A 383 -6.35 -17.52 -35.21
CA PRO A 383 -6.38 -18.50 -36.29
C PRO A 383 -6.98 -19.80 -35.73
N ALA A 384 -8.15 -20.17 -36.20
CA ALA A 384 -8.77 -21.47 -35.94
C ALA A 384 -9.29 -22.03 -37.28
N PRO A 385 -10.00 -23.18 -37.31
CA PRO A 385 -10.73 -23.61 -38.50
C PRO A 385 -11.56 -22.49 -39.15
N GLN A 386 -12.10 -21.59 -38.34
CA GLN A 386 -12.59 -20.28 -38.76
C GLN A 386 -11.73 -19.20 -38.10
N VAL A 387 -11.16 -18.27 -38.90
CA VAL A 387 -10.43 -17.14 -38.33
C VAL A 387 -11.44 -16.21 -37.69
N CYS A 388 -11.14 -15.82 -36.47
CA CYS A 388 -12.00 -14.94 -35.69
C CYS A 388 -11.25 -13.66 -35.36
N ILE A 389 -11.82 -12.52 -35.73
CA ILE A 389 -11.33 -11.21 -35.29
C ILE A 389 -12.28 -10.71 -34.21
N TRP A 390 -11.73 -10.42 -33.05
CA TRP A 390 -12.45 -9.86 -31.90
C TRP A 390 -12.11 -8.39 -31.77
N GLU A 391 -13.12 -7.53 -31.69
CA GLU A 391 -12.92 -6.15 -31.24
C GLU A 391 -12.89 -6.12 -29.71
N LEU A 392 -11.82 -5.55 -29.17
CA LEU A 392 -11.61 -5.45 -27.74
C LEU A 392 -12.12 -4.08 -27.28
N PRO A 393 -12.96 -4.02 -26.22
CA PRO A 393 -13.46 -2.76 -25.73
C PRO A 393 -12.30 -1.87 -25.28
N THR A 394 -12.19 -0.72 -25.94
CA THR A 394 -11.26 0.33 -25.58
C THR A 394 -11.97 1.34 -24.69
N ILE A 395 -11.47 1.55 -23.48
CA ILE A 395 -11.65 2.84 -22.82
C ILE A 395 -10.50 3.71 -23.30
N ASP A 396 -10.62 4.25 -24.53
CA ASP A 396 -9.61 5.12 -25.11
C ASP A 396 -10.04 6.58 -24.96
N GLY A 397 -9.33 7.31 -24.12
CA GLY A 397 -9.47 8.75 -23.91
C GLY A 397 -8.78 9.16 -22.61
N ILE A 398 -8.19 10.37 -22.60
CA ILE A 398 -7.98 11.05 -21.32
C ILE A 398 -9.40 11.23 -20.75
N PRO A 399 -9.71 10.68 -19.56
CA PRO A 399 -11.04 10.84 -18.97
C PRO A 399 -11.37 12.34 -19.00
N PRO A 400 -12.54 12.74 -19.53
CA PRO A 400 -12.83 14.14 -19.70
C PRO A 400 -12.77 14.82 -18.33
N VAL A 401 -12.31 16.08 -18.28
CA VAL A 401 -11.95 16.76 -17.03
C VAL A 401 -13.14 16.81 -16.06
N TRP A 402 -14.37 16.81 -16.59
CA TRP A 402 -15.60 16.74 -15.80
C TRP A 402 -15.88 15.37 -15.17
N LEU A 403 -15.29 14.27 -15.65
CA LEU A 403 -15.58 12.91 -15.14
C LEU A 403 -14.99 12.68 -13.74
N PRO A 404 -13.74 13.11 -13.44
CA PRO A 404 -13.27 13.26 -12.07
C PRO A 404 -14.15 14.19 -11.24
N ASP A 405 -14.54 15.37 -11.74
CA ASP A 405 -15.39 16.31 -10.99
C ASP A 405 -16.80 15.73 -10.71
N LEU A 406 -17.35 14.93 -11.61
CA LEU A 406 -18.58 14.15 -11.42
C LEU A 406 -18.37 13.04 -10.37
N ALA A 407 -17.28 12.29 -10.46
CA ALA A 407 -16.93 11.26 -9.49
C ALA A 407 -16.71 11.84 -8.08
N GLU A 408 -16.00 12.97 -7.98
CA GLU A 408 -15.79 13.73 -6.75
C GLU A 408 -17.08 14.34 -6.21
N SER A 409 -17.98 14.81 -7.08
CA SER A 409 -19.27 15.37 -6.66
C SER A 409 -20.26 14.28 -6.21
N VAL A 410 -20.28 13.13 -6.88
CA VAL A 410 -21.08 11.95 -6.47
C VAL A 410 -20.51 11.33 -5.20
N ALA A 411 -19.18 11.31 -5.04
CA ALA A 411 -18.50 10.83 -3.84
C ALA A 411 -18.47 11.85 -2.68
N GLY A 412 -18.91 13.10 -2.92
CA GLY A 412 -18.93 14.19 -1.93
C GLY A 412 -17.55 14.64 -1.43
N THR A 413 -16.46 14.25 -2.09
CA THR A 413 -15.08 14.59 -1.68
C THR A 413 -14.15 14.83 -2.88
N ARG A 414 -13.27 15.83 -2.78
CA ARG A 414 -12.21 16.19 -3.75
C ARG A 414 -10.83 16.20 -3.10
N LEU A 415 -9.80 15.77 -3.83
CA LEU A 415 -8.40 15.89 -3.38
C LEU A 415 -7.78 17.17 -3.96
N ASN A 416 -7.16 18.02 -3.12
CA ASN A 416 -6.43 19.19 -3.63
C ASN A 416 -5.01 18.80 -4.09
N GLY A 417 -4.27 19.74 -4.72
CA GLY A 417 -2.87 19.55 -5.18
C GLY A 417 -1.83 19.23 -4.08
N ARG A 418 -2.27 18.96 -2.84
CA ARG A 418 -1.47 18.46 -1.72
C ARG A 418 -1.99 17.12 -1.16
N ASN A 419 -2.87 16.42 -1.89
CA ASN A 419 -3.45 15.12 -1.52
C ASN A 419 -4.29 15.11 -0.23
N THR A 420 -4.81 16.26 0.23
CA THR A 420 -5.74 16.32 1.36
C THR A 420 -7.19 16.31 0.88
N LYS A 421 -8.04 15.48 1.49
CA LYS A 421 -9.48 15.40 1.22
C LYS A 421 -10.17 16.72 1.62
N LYS A 422 -10.91 17.31 0.70
CA LYS A 422 -11.82 18.44 0.92
C LYS A 422 -13.23 17.98 0.59
N GLU A 423 -14.18 18.15 1.50
CA GLU A 423 -15.60 17.84 1.23
C GLU A 423 -16.12 18.76 0.10
N THR A 424 -16.77 18.16 -0.90
CA THR A 424 -17.45 18.86 -1.97
C THR A 424 -18.95 18.82 -1.73
N PHE A 425 -19.57 20.00 -1.66
CA PHE A 425 -21.01 20.11 -1.49
C PHE A 425 -21.75 19.73 -2.77
N PRO A 426 -22.97 19.15 -2.70
CA PRO A 426 -23.78 18.76 -3.87
C PRO A 426 -24.15 19.91 -4.83
N GLY A 427 -23.87 21.17 -4.48
CA GLY A 427 -24.08 22.32 -5.37
C GLY A 427 -23.29 22.22 -6.68
N GLY A 428 -22.10 21.60 -6.64
CA GLY A 428 -21.28 21.39 -7.83
C GLY A 428 -21.90 20.43 -8.85
N LEU A 429 -22.69 19.45 -8.40
CA LEU A 429 -23.43 18.52 -9.27
C LEU A 429 -24.49 19.26 -10.10
N PHE A 430 -25.12 20.29 -9.53
CA PHE A 430 -26.15 21.08 -10.22
C PHE A 430 -25.54 22.02 -11.27
N GLU A 431 -24.45 22.71 -10.94
CA GLU A 431 -23.72 23.58 -11.88
C GLU A 431 -23.07 22.76 -13.01
N LEU A 432 -22.43 21.64 -12.67
CA LEU A 432 -21.88 20.69 -13.64
C LEU A 432 -22.97 20.11 -14.55
N GLY A 433 -24.13 19.79 -13.98
CA GLY A 433 -25.31 19.38 -14.75
C GLY A 433 -25.73 20.44 -15.78
N GLN A 434 -25.81 21.73 -15.40
CA GLN A 434 -26.16 22.81 -16.32
C GLN A 434 -25.12 23.02 -17.42
N GLU A 435 -23.83 22.98 -17.07
CA GLU A 435 -22.72 23.11 -18.02
C GLU A 435 -22.71 21.97 -19.06
N LEU A 436 -22.91 20.73 -18.61
CA LEU A 436 -22.96 19.55 -19.49
C LEU A 436 -24.23 19.50 -20.34
N MET A 437 -25.36 20.03 -19.84
CA MET A 437 -26.56 20.21 -20.65
C MET A 437 -26.37 21.26 -21.76
N ALA A 438 -25.55 22.30 -21.52
CA ALA A 438 -25.25 23.38 -22.47
C ALA A 438 -24.07 23.10 -23.44
N ALA A 439 -23.29 22.05 -23.22
CA ALA A 439 -22.09 21.71 -24.01
C ALA A 439 -22.41 21.26 -25.46
N ALA A 440 -21.47 21.42 -26.39
CA ALA A 440 -21.67 21.05 -27.79
C ALA A 440 -21.60 19.52 -28.03
N ASP A 441 -22.41 19.00 -28.95
CA ASP A 441 -22.53 17.55 -29.25
C ASP A 441 -21.27 16.93 -29.89
N SER A 442 -20.28 17.75 -30.24
CA SER A 442 -19.03 17.30 -30.85
C SER A 442 -18.08 16.56 -29.89
N GLU A 443 -18.36 16.56 -28.58
CA GLU A 443 -17.58 15.81 -27.59
C GLU A 443 -18.14 14.40 -27.33
N PRO A 444 -17.32 13.32 -27.38
CA PRO A 444 -17.80 11.93 -27.41
C PRO A 444 -18.63 11.47 -26.21
N MET A 445 -18.50 12.13 -25.04
CA MET A 445 -19.13 11.71 -23.78
C MET A 445 -20.28 12.62 -23.30
N ILE A 446 -20.57 13.74 -24.00
CA ILE A 446 -21.64 14.69 -23.63
C ILE A 446 -23.06 14.08 -23.75
N PRO A 447 -23.39 13.27 -24.77
CA PRO A 447 -24.69 12.58 -24.81
C PRO A 447 -24.93 11.66 -23.61
N TRP A 448 -23.87 11.07 -23.06
CA TRP A 448 -23.92 10.20 -21.88
C TRP A 448 -24.15 11.01 -20.59
N ALA A 449 -23.48 12.15 -20.45
CA ALA A 449 -23.67 13.09 -19.33
C ALA A 449 -25.12 13.61 -19.26
N ARG A 450 -25.71 14.01 -20.38
CA ARG A 450 -27.10 14.51 -20.42
C ARG A 450 -28.11 13.47 -19.94
N TRP A 451 -27.98 12.22 -20.37
CA TRP A 451 -28.86 11.14 -19.91
C TRP A 451 -28.76 10.89 -18.39
N ILE A 452 -27.54 10.93 -17.82
CA ILE A 452 -27.34 10.81 -16.36
C ILE A 452 -28.12 11.88 -15.59
N PHE A 453 -28.05 13.13 -16.06
CA PHE A 453 -28.73 14.25 -15.41
C PHE A 453 -30.24 14.30 -15.70
N GLU A 454 -30.69 13.88 -16.88
CA GLU A 454 -32.10 13.91 -17.28
C GLU A 454 -32.95 12.78 -16.69
N GLU A 455 -32.38 11.61 -16.36
CA GLU A 455 -33.15 10.46 -15.85
C GLU A 455 -32.86 10.08 -14.39
N ARG A 456 -31.61 10.24 -13.89
CA ARG A 456 -31.27 9.78 -12.52
C ARG A 456 -31.49 10.83 -11.44
N PHE A 457 -31.47 12.12 -11.77
CA PHE A 457 -31.67 13.22 -10.80
C PHE A 457 -33.07 13.86 -10.88
N LYS A 458 -34.03 13.22 -11.57
CA LYS A 458 -35.45 13.57 -11.51
C LYS A 458 -36.20 13.03 -10.29
N ILE A 459 -35.52 12.31 -9.39
CA ILE A 459 -36.10 11.90 -8.11
C ILE A 459 -36.00 13.10 -7.15
N ASP A 460 -37.17 13.55 -6.70
CA ASP A 460 -37.41 14.68 -5.81
C ASP A 460 -36.28 14.91 -4.77
N PRO A 461 -35.60 16.08 -4.80
CA PRO A 461 -34.61 16.50 -3.79
C PRO A 461 -35.19 16.66 -2.37
N GLY A 462 -36.49 16.45 -2.20
CA GLY A 462 -37.25 16.63 -0.96
C GLY A 462 -37.58 15.36 -0.17
N ASN A 463 -37.07 14.17 -0.50
CA ASN A 463 -37.34 12.98 0.33
C ASN A 463 -36.39 12.91 1.55
N ARG A 464 -36.88 13.39 2.69
CA ARG A 464 -36.26 13.40 4.02
C ARG A 464 -35.66 12.04 4.42
N VAL A 465 -34.33 11.92 4.50
CA VAL A 465 -33.55 11.40 5.65
C VAL A 465 -32.12 11.99 5.54
N ALA A 466 -31.49 12.25 6.70
CA ALA A 466 -30.13 12.77 6.91
C ALA A 466 -29.94 14.30 6.93
N ARG A 467 -30.77 15.00 7.71
CA ARG A 467 -30.22 16.01 8.63
C ARG A 467 -30.51 15.62 10.08
N HIS A 468 -29.45 15.59 10.87
CA HIS A 468 -29.39 15.57 12.34
C HIS A 468 -29.97 14.36 13.07
N ALA A 469 -29.09 13.53 13.63
CA ALA A 469 -29.34 12.82 14.88
C ALA A 469 -28.03 12.61 15.67
N GLY A 470 -27.37 13.73 15.98
CA GLY A 470 -26.71 13.91 17.27
C GLY A 470 -27.68 14.60 18.22
N SER A 471 -28.85 13.99 18.47
CA SER A 471 -29.77 14.35 19.55
C SER A 471 -30.89 13.30 19.58
N GLU A 472 -30.94 12.55 20.68
CA GLU A 472 -32.06 11.79 21.23
C GLU A 472 -33.24 11.43 20.29
N GLY A 473 -33.38 10.13 19.99
CA GLY A 473 -34.66 9.50 19.65
C GLY A 473 -34.87 9.13 18.17
N GLY A 474 -34.74 7.83 17.87
CA GLY A 474 -35.36 7.19 16.70
C GLY A 474 -34.49 7.06 15.45
N ALA A 475 -33.57 6.09 15.43
CA ALA A 475 -32.88 5.66 14.22
C ALA A 475 -33.74 4.64 13.45
N GLU A 476 -34.12 4.93 12.21
CA GLU A 476 -34.41 3.85 11.26
C GLU A 476 -33.08 3.19 10.88
N GLN A 477 -32.86 1.98 11.41
CA GLN A 477 -31.67 1.19 11.18
C GLN A 477 -31.57 0.76 9.71
N LEU A 478 -30.43 1.03 9.06
CA LEU A 478 -30.04 0.34 7.82
C LEU A 478 -30.14 -1.18 8.04
N SER A 479 -30.80 -1.91 7.14
CA SER A 479 -30.94 -3.36 7.27
C SER A 479 -29.64 -4.08 6.94
N ARG A 480 -29.44 -5.28 7.49
CA ARG A 480 -28.22 -6.07 7.25
C ARG A 480 -28.05 -6.37 5.77
N GLU A 481 -29.17 -6.55 5.06
CA GLU A 481 -29.20 -6.78 3.62
C GLU A 481 -28.75 -5.54 2.83
N SER A 482 -29.12 -4.33 3.25
CA SER A 482 -28.67 -3.08 2.62
C SER A 482 -27.17 -2.86 2.78
N VAL A 483 -26.61 -3.16 3.95
CA VAL A 483 -25.15 -3.07 4.19
C VAL A 483 -24.40 -4.15 3.40
N ILE A 484 -24.92 -5.38 3.34
CA ILE A 484 -24.35 -6.44 2.48
C ILE A 484 -24.40 -6.03 1.01
N ALA A 485 -25.51 -5.46 0.54
CA ALA A 485 -25.63 -4.97 -0.83
C ALA A 485 -24.63 -3.85 -1.13
N ALA A 486 -24.42 -2.93 -0.18
CA ALA A 486 -23.42 -1.88 -0.30
C ALA A 486 -21.98 -2.42 -0.38
N ILE A 487 -21.62 -3.46 0.40
CA ILE A 487 -20.33 -4.16 0.27
C ILE A 487 -20.16 -4.82 -1.11
N HIS A 488 -21.24 -5.35 -1.69
CA HIS A 488 -21.17 -5.96 -3.01
C HIS A 488 -21.00 -4.92 -4.13
N ILE A 489 -21.48 -3.69 -3.90
CA ILE A 489 -21.35 -2.55 -4.83
C ILE A 489 -19.94 -1.95 -4.74
N ASP A 490 -19.44 -1.71 -3.52
CA ASP A 490 -18.09 -1.22 -3.27
C ASP A 490 -17.38 -2.07 -2.23
N PRO A 491 -16.73 -3.17 -2.65
CA PRO A 491 -16.02 -4.06 -1.74
C PRO A 491 -14.69 -3.47 -1.25
N ALA A 492 -14.25 -2.32 -1.76
CA ALA A 492 -13.05 -1.63 -1.30
C ALA A 492 -13.36 -0.61 -0.18
N ASP A 493 -14.64 -0.25 0.02
CA ASP A 493 -15.06 0.61 1.12
C ASP A 493 -15.06 -0.14 2.45
N ALA A 494 -14.04 0.13 3.26
CA ALA A 494 -13.87 -0.45 4.59
C ALA A 494 -15.05 -0.16 5.54
N SER A 495 -15.78 0.94 5.36
CA SER A 495 -16.89 1.34 6.22
C SER A 495 -18.09 0.39 6.12
N HIS A 496 -18.35 -0.17 4.94
CA HIS A 496 -19.43 -1.14 4.75
C HIS A 496 -19.10 -2.49 5.41
N TRP A 497 -17.87 -2.97 5.25
CA TRP A 497 -17.37 -4.17 5.94
C TRP A 497 -17.41 -4.01 7.47
N PHE A 498 -17.11 -2.81 7.94
CA PHE A 498 -17.17 -2.44 9.34
C PHE A 498 -18.61 -2.45 9.88
N GLN A 499 -19.56 -1.84 9.17
CA GLN A 499 -20.98 -1.87 9.53
C GLN A 499 -21.52 -3.31 9.56
N LEU A 500 -21.14 -4.16 8.59
CA LEU A 500 -21.57 -5.56 8.58
C LEU A 500 -20.99 -6.37 9.74
N SER A 501 -19.74 -6.11 10.13
CA SER A 501 -19.16 -6.67 11.34
C SER A 501 -20.01 -6.34 12.58
N ARG A 502 -20.39 -5.06 12.76
CA ARG A 502 -21.22 -4.61 13.89
C ARG A 502 -22.60 -5.27 13.92
N MET A 503 -23.25 -5.39 12.76
CA MET A 503 -24.56 -6.01 12.64
C MET A 503 -24.50 -7.51 12.92
N THR A 504 -23.47 -8.19 12.40
CA THR A 504 -23.24 -9.62 12.64
C THR A 504 -22.97 -9.89 14.12
N ARG A 505 -22.27 -9.00 14.82
CA ARG A 505 -22.06 -9.04 16.27
C ARG A 505 -23.36 -8.91 17.07
N SER A 506 -24.29 -8.07 16.60
CA SER A 506 -25.56 -7.83 17.30
C SER A 506 -26.56 -9.00 17.22
N ALA A 507 -26.29 -10.01 16.39
CA ALA A 507 -27.11 -11.21 16.27
C ALA A 507 -27.04 -12.09 17.54
N ARG A 508 -28.15 -12.74 17.90
CA ARG A 508 -28.19 -13.62 19.09
C ARG A 508 -27.34 -14.87 18.85
N PRO A 509 -26.64 -15.40 19.87
CA PRO A 509 -25.77 -16.58 19.71
C PRO A 509 -26.52 -17.83 19.22
N GLN A 510 -27.82 -17.93 19.55
CA GLN A 510 -28.69 -19.04 19.14
C GLN A 510 -29.03 -18.99 17.63
N ASP A 511 -29.11 -17.80 17.06
CA ASP A 511 -29.49 -17.57 15.66
C ASP A 511 -28.27 -17.65 14.72
N ASN A 512 -27.07 -17.35 15.23
CA ASN A 512 -25.82 -17.49 14.50
C ASN A 512 -24.68 -17.94 15.41
N PRO A 513 -24.42 -19.26 15.52
CA PRO A 513 -23.35 -19.82 16.34
C PRO A 513 -21.94 -19.41 15.87
N GLN A 514 -21.80 -18.96 14.61
CA GLN A 514 -20.53 -18.51 14.03
C GLN A 514 -20.39 -16.99 14.00
N ARG A 515 -21.30 -16.24 14.66
CA ARG A 515 -21.33 -14.77 14.61
C ARG A 515 -19.97 -14.13 14.92
N ASP A 516 -19.23 -14.69 15.86
CA ASP A 516 -17.96 -14.14 16.32
C ASP A 516 -16.85 -14.38 15.29
N ALA A 517 -16.85 -15.54 14.62
CA ALA A 517 -15.91 -15.84 13.53
C ALA A 517 -16.21 -15.05 12.25
N GLN A 518 -17.49 -14.78 11.97
CA GLN A 518 -17.93 -14.00 10.80
C GLN A 518 -17.68 -12.51 10.99
N ALA A 519 -18.04 -11.94 12.14
CA ALA A 519 -17.71 -10.56 12.48
C ALA A 519 -16.20 -10.33 12.42
N GLU A 520 -15.41 -11.29 12.91
CA GLU A 520 -13.95 -11.26 12.85
C GLU A 520 -13.39 -11.24 11.42
N TYR A 521 -13.99 -12.02 10.52
CA TYR A 521 -13.59 -12.03 9.11
C TYR A 521 -13.88 -10.69 8.44
N PHE A 522 -15.09 -10.14 8.63
CA PHE A 522 -15.49 -8.85 8.03
C PHE A 522 -14.66 -7.69 8.56
N HIS A 523 -14.37 -7.72 9.85
CA HIS A 523 -13.53 -6.72 10.47
C HIS A 523 -12.08 -6.78 9.96
N ARG A 524 -11.49 -7.97 9.81
CA ARG A 524 -10.15 -8.10 9.21
C ARG A 524 -10.11 -7.59 7.77
N LYS A 525 -11.19 -7.77 7.01
CA LYS A 525 -11.32 -7.21 5.67
C LYS A 525 -11.38 -5.68 5.69
N ALA A 526 -12.14 -5.07 6.59
CA ALA A 526 -12.17 -3.62 6.79
C ALA A 526 -10.76 -3.08 7.10
N ALA A 527 -10.09 -3.64 8.12
CA ALA A 527 -8.75 -3.20 8.52
C ALA A 527 -7.66 -3.41 7.46
N MET A 528 -7.79 -4.41 6.57
CA MET A 528 -6.90 -4.57 5.41
C MET A 528 -7.12 -3.50 4.34
N LEU A 529 -8.36 -3.05 4.16
CA LEU A 529 -8.74 -2.06 3.15
C LEU A 529 -8.50 -0.63 3.62
N ALA A 530 -8.62 -0.37 4.93
CA ALA A 530 -8.30 0.90 5.56
C ALA A 530 -7.43 0.71 6.82
N PRO A 531 -6.15 0.29 6.66
CA PRO A 531 -5.24 0.10 7.80
C PRO A 531 -5.00 1.39 8.60
N GLU A 532 -5.20 2.55 7.98
CA GLU A 532 -5.11 3.86 8.63
C GLU A 532 -6.41 4.31 9.32
N SER A 533 -7.48 3.51 9.30
CA SER A 533 -8.76 3.84 9.93
C SER A 533 -8.74 3.55 11.43
N LEU A 534 -8.58 4.58 12.26
CA LEU A 534 -8.52 4.44 13.71
C LEU A 534 -9.82 3.85 14.30
N ASP A 535 -10.98 4.28 13.81
CA ASP A 535 -12.28 3.84 14.33
C ASP A 535 -12.47 2.32 14.19
N GLU A 536 -11.92 1.75 13.11
CA GLU A 536 -11.91 0.31 12.90
C GLU A 536 -11.06 -0.41 13.95
N TRP A 537 -9.84 0.06 14.20
CA TRP A 537 -8.98 -0.50 15.24
C TRP A 537 -9.59 -0.40 16.64
N LEU A 538 -10.26 0.72 16.98
CA LEU A 538 -10.86 0.94 18.29
C LEU A 538 -12.07 0.02 18.57
N GLU A 539 -12.94 -0.21 17.59
CA GLU A 539 -14.06 -1.15 17.77
C GLU A 539 -13.59 -2.61 17.86
N ARG A 540 -12.51 -2.98 17.16
CA ARG A 540 -11.89 -4.31 17.30
C ARG A 540 -11.40 -4.59 18.71
N LEU A 541 -10.82 -3.57 19.33
CA LEU A 541 -10.32 -3.65 20.69
C LEU A 541 -11.44 -3.91 21.69
N GLU A 542 -12.59 -3.23 21.54
CA GLU A 542 -13.76 -3.49 22.39
C GLU A 542 -14.23 -4.94 22.26
N TRP A 543 -14.28 -5.47 21.04
CA TRP A 543 -14.65 -6.86 20.81
C TRP A 543 -13.67 -7.85 21.43
N LEU A 544 -12.37 -7.73 21.16
CA LEU A 544 -11.34 -8.62 21.69
C LEU A 544 -11.23 -8.56 23.22
N GLN A 545 -11.51 -7.40 23.82
CA GLN A 545 -11.62 -7.25 25.28
C GLN A 545 -12.81 -8.01 25.84
N THR A 546 -13.98 -7.96 25.17
CA THR A 546 -15.17 -8.71 25.60
C THR A 546 -15.08 -10.22 25.35
N SER A 547 -14.33 -10.66 24.34
CA SER A 547 -14.17 -12.08 24.01
C SER A 547 -13.13 -12.80 24.88
N GLY A 548 -12.27 -12.06 25.58
CA GLY A 548 -11.25 -12.62 26.48
C GLY A 548 -10.06 -13.28 25.78
N ASP A 549 -9.86 -13.06 24.47
CA ASP A 549 -8.75 -13.64 23.70
C ASP A 549 -7.51 -12.72 23.83
N ILE A 550 -6.74 -12.96 24.89
CA ILE A 550 -5.60 -12.13 25.32
C ILE A 550 -4.51 -12.04 24.25
N ASP A 551 -4.20 -13.14 23.56
CA ASP A 551 -3.14 -13.18 22.55
C ASP A 551 -3.49 -12.37 21.29
N ARG A 552 -4.75 -12.42 20.87
CA ARG A 552 -5.22 -11.61 19.73
C ARG A 552 -5.32 -10.14 20.09
N LEU A 553 -5.75 -9.83 21.31
CA LEU A 553 -5.81 -8.46 21.82
C LEU A 553 -4.41 -7.82 21.84
N ALA A 554 -3.39 -8.55 22.29
CA ALA A 554 -2.00 -8.10 22.29
C ALA A 554 -1.47 -7.78 20.89
N ARG A 555 -1.67 -8.68 19.91
CA ARG A 555 -1.28 -8.46 18.51
C ARG A 555 -2.01 -7.26 17.91
N ASN A 556 -3.30 -7.12 18.19
CA ASN A 556 -4.10 -6.01 17.69
C ASN A 556 -3.58 -4.65 18.17
N PHE A 557 -3.20 -4.54 19.45
CA PHE A 557 -2.56 -3.34 19.97
C PHE A 557 -1.22 -3.05 19.30
N SER A 558 -0.39 -4.07 19.07
CA SER A 558 0.90 -3.93 18.38
C SER A 558 0.72 -3.37 16.96
N ASP A 559 -0.19 -3.96 16.18
CA ASP A 559 -0.44 -3.57 14.80
C ASP A 559 -1.06 -2.15 14.74
N ALA A 560 -2.08 -1.89 15.56
CA ALA A 560 -2.73 -0.58 15.61
C ALA A 560 -1.76 0.54 16.02
N LEU A 561 -0.86 0.29 16.99
CA LEU A 561 0.12 1.29 17.45
C LEU A 561 1.29 1.48 16.48
N SER A 562 1.58 0.49 15.62
CA SER A 562 2.57 0.65 14.55
C SER A 562 2.08 1.62 13.47
N LEU A 563 0.78 1.62 13.19
CA LEU A 563 0.13 2.46 12.19
C LEU A 563 -0.29 3.82 12.77
N HIS A 564 -0.74 3.84 14.03
CA HIS A 564 -1.24 5.04 14.73
C HIS A 564 -0.42 5.38 15.98
N PRO A 565 0.90 5.57 15.88
CA PRO A 565 1.76 5.77 17.03
C PRO A 565 1.50 7.07 17.78
N ALA A 566 0.79 8.04 17.21
CA ALA A 566 0.46 9.30 17.88
C ALA A 566 -0.97 9.33 18.46
N ASN A 567 -1.75 8.26 18.33
CA ASN A 567 -3.15 8.28 18.76
C ASN A 567 -3.31 8.09 20.27
N ILE A 568 -3.91 9.10 20.91
CA ILE A 568 -4.06 9.22 22.37
C ILE A 568 -5.02 8.15 22.91
N GLU A 569 -6.19 7.97 22.31
CA GLU A 569 -7.22 7.03 22.76
C GLU A 569 -6.74 5.57 22.63
N LEU A 570 -6.08 5.25 21.53
CA LEU A 570 -5.53 3.91 21.29
C LEU A 570 -4.42 3.56 22.30
N ARG A 571 -3.49 4.49 22.55
CA ARG A 571 -2.43 4.31 23.57
C ARG A 571 -3.02 4.23 24.98
N TRP A 572 -4.07 4.99 25.26
CA TRP A 572 -4.77 4.95 26.53
C TRP A 572 -5.41 3.58 26.80
N ARG A 573 -6.15 3.04 25.82
CA ARG A 573 -6.74 1.70 25.91
C ARG A 573 -5.69 0.60 26.02
N HIS A 574 -4.55 0.74 25.33
CA HIS A 574 -3.44 -0.21 25.43
C HIS A 574 -2.84 -0.22 26.84
N ALA A 575 -2.60 0.96 27.42
CA ALA A 575 -2.10 1.09 28.79
C ALA A 575 -3.09 0.51 29.82
N GLN A 576 -4.41 0.75 29.65
CA GLN A 576 -5.44 0.15 30.50
C GLN A 576 -5.45 -1.38 30.44
N TRP A 577 -5.25 -1.95 29.25
CA TRP A 577 -5.19 -3.39 29.07
C TRP A 577 -3.91 -4.01 29.67
N LEU A 578 -2.74 -3.40 29.45
CA LEU A 578 -1.48 -3.82 30.05
C LEU A 578 -1.58 -3.84 31.58
N GLU A 579 -2.28 -2.85 32.15
CA GLU A 579 -2.52 -2.74 33.59
C GLU A 579 -3.44 -3.85 34.11
N GLN A 580 -4.56 -4.12 33.43
CA GLN A 580 -5.46 -5.23 33.77
C GLN A 580 -4.76 -6.59 33.66
N SER A 581 -3.77 -6.70 32.77
CA SER A 581 -2.96 -7.90 32.55
C SER A 581 -1.77 -8.04 33.52
N GLY A 582 -1.62 -7.13 34.49
CA GLY A 582 -0.55 -7.19 35.49
C GLY A 582 0.84 -6.79 34.97
N ARG A 583 0.92 -6.02 33.88
CA ARG A 583 2.17 -5.48 33.31
C ARG A 583 2.31 -3.99 33.65
N GLN A 584 2.46 -3.70 34.95
CA GLN A 584 2.34 -2.33 35.49
C GLN A 584 3.34 -1.34 34.88
N LEU A 585 4.61 -1.73 34.72
CA LEU A 585 5.66 -0.84 34.19
C LEU A 585 5.41 -0.44 32.73
N GLU A 586 4.90 -1.37 31.91
CA GLU A 586 4.59 -1.11 30.51
C GLU A 586 3.31 -0.31 30.35
N ALA A 587 2.32 -0.54 31.22
CA ALA A 587 1.13 0.31 31.31
C ALA A 587 1.52 1.76 31.65
N LEU A 588 2.47 1.94 32.58
CA LEU A 588 2.98 3.24 32.98
C LEU A 588 3.67 3.98 31.83
N ASP A 589 4.54 3.32 31.06
CA ASP A 589 5.13 3.87 29.83
C ASP A 589 4.07 4.21 28.78
N GLY A 590 3.07 3.34 28.59
CA GLY A 590 1.94 3.61 27.70
C GLY A 590 1.19 4.89 28.09
N TYR A 591 0.89 5.04 29.37
CA TYR A 591 0.27 6.22 29.97
C TYR A 591 1.12 7.50 29.82
N HIS A 592 2.43 7.42 30.01
CA HIS A 592 3.35 8.54 29.77
C HIS A 592 3.25 9.07 28.34
N ARG A 593 3.25 8.16 27.35
CA ARG A 593 3.18 8.52 25.94
C ARG A 593 1.84 9.16 25.57
N VAL A 594 0.72 8.77 26.20
CA VAL A 594 -0.59 9.44 26.03
C VAL A 594 -0.52 10.90 26.47
N VAL A 595 0.09 11.16 27.64
CA VAL A 595 0.22 12.53 28.18
C VAL A 595 1.16 13.39 27.34
N ALA A 596 2.22 12.80 26.77
CA ALA A 596 3.13 13.50 25.87
C ALA A 596 2.47 13.92 24.55
N LEU A 597 1.42 13.21 24.12
CA LEU A 597 0.71 13.46 22.86
C LEU A 597 -0.53 14.37 23.01
N GLU A 598 -1.13 14.46 24.20
CA GLU A 598 -2.33 15.27 24.46
C GLU A 598 -1.99 16.76 24.64
N THR A 599 -2.78 17.63 24.00
CA THR A 599 -2.58 19.10 24.01
C THR A 599 -3.67 19.83 24.80
N ASN A 600 -4.83 19.20 25.02
CA ASN A 600 -5.93 19.80 25.77
C ASN A 600 -5.69 19.71 27.28
N ARG A 601 -5.40 20.85 27.92
CA ARG A 601 -5.11 20.96 29.36
C ARG A 601 -6.13 20.30 30.28
N THR A 602 -7.41 20.25 29.89
CA THR A 602 -8.49 19.65 30.69
C THR A 602 -8.43 18.13 30.63
N THR A 603 -8.17 17.59 29.44
CA THR A 603 -7.97 16.16 29.18
C THR A 603 -6.64 15.68 29.74
N ILE A 604 -5.56 16.48 29.64
CA ILE A 604 -4.28 16.23 30.32
C ILE A 604 -4.50 16.16 31.84
N ARG A 605 -5.29 17.05 32.44
CA ARG A 605 -5.64 16.96 33.88
C ARG A 605 -6.45 15.71 34.19
N PHE A 606 -7.41 15.34 33.35
CA PHE A 606 -8.18 14.10 33.51
C PHE A 606 -7.27 12.87 33.44
N PHE A 607 -6.43 12.75 32.42
CA PHE A 607 -5.46 11.67 32.23
C PHE A 607 -4.43 11.64 33.35
N ARG A 608 -3.88 12.79 33.77
CA ARG A 608 -3.01 12.88 34.95
C ARG A 608 -3.74 12.54 36.25
N SER A 609 -5.03 12.81 36.38
CA SER A 609 -5.84 12.44 37.57
C SER A 609 -6.18 10.94 37.61
N ALA A 610 -6.33 10.31 36.45
CA ALA A 610 -6.62 8.88 36.30
C ALA A 610 -5.33 8.05 36.43
N GLN A 611 -4.22 8.54 35.88
CA GLN A 611 -2.86 8.05 36.13
C GLN A 611 -2.46 8.21 37.60
N ARG A 612 -2.74 9.38 38.23
CA ARG A 612 -2.65 9.58 39.70
C ARG A 612 -3.43 8.48 40.41
N ARG A 613 -4.74 8.35 40.20
CA ARG A 613 -5.59 7.42 40.99
C ARG A 613 -5.25 5.92 40.84
N LYS A 614 -4.64 5.49 39.74
CA LYS A 614 -4.36 4.07 39.44
C LYS A 614 -2.91 3.65 39.72
N ALA A 615 -1.92 4.51 39.41
CA ALA A 615 -0.54 4.28 39.82
C ALA A 615 -0.39 4.28 41.36
N LEU A 616 -1.19 5.10 42.05
CA LEU A 616 -1.31 5.13 43.52
C LEU A 616 -1.88 3.84 44.15
N ARG A 617 -2.61 3.02 43.40
CA ARG A 617 -3.31 1.83 43.91
C ARG A 617 -2.61 0.52 43.58
N SER A 618 -1.88 0.48 42.46
CA SER A 618 -1.38 -0.79 41.90
C SER A 618 -0.01 -1.23 42.40
N GLN A 619 0.83 -0.36 42.97
CA GLN A 619 2.23 -0.75 43.23
C GLN A 619 2.76 -0.43 44.64
N PHE A 620 2.21 0.56 45.33
CA PHE A 620 2.64 0.92 46.68
C PHE A 620 1.42 1.43 47.44
N GLY A 621 1.12 0.88 48.61
CA GLY A 621 -0.05 1.25 49.42
C GLY A 621 -0.10 2.70 49.91
N ASN A 622 0.59 3.64 49.27
CA ASN A 622 0.45 5.07 49.53
C ASN A 622 0.91 5.94 48.33
N ALA A 623 -0.05 6.42 47.55
CA ALA A 623 -0.34 7.85 47.61
C ALA A 623 0.55 8.82 46.79
N ALA A 624 1.73 9.02 47.31
CA ALA A 624 2.38 10.33 47.30
C ALA A 624 3.78 10.24 46.69
N ALA A 625 4.53 9.19 47.08
CA ALA A 625 5.89 8.95 46.62
C ALA A 625 5.95 8.55 45.13
N ALA A 626 5.05 7.67 44.68
CA ALA A 626 5.03 7.18 43.30
C ALA A 626 4.60 8.25 42.27
N GLN A 627 3.82 9.24 42.72
CA GLN A 627 3.44 10.37 41.88
C GLN A 627 4.59 11.34 41.67
N SER A 628 5.35 11.62 42.74
CA SER A 628 6.58 12.41 42.68
C SER A 628 7.57 11.79 41.71
N GLU A 629 7.83 10.49 41.83
CA GLU A 629 8.82 9.77 41.01
C GLU A 629 8.47 9.77 39.51
N TRP A 630 7.18 9.63 39.16
CA TRP A 630 6.68 9.69 37.78
C TRP A 630 6.70 11.10 37.18
N GLN A 631 6.43 12.15 37.97
CA GLN A 631 6.46 13.54 37.50
C GLN A 631 7.88 13.99 37.12
N ASN A 632 8.91 13.41 37.73
CA ASN A 632 10.32 13.72 37.50
C ASN A 632 10.82 13.21 36.17
N THR A 633 10.50 11.96 35.82
CA THR A 633 11.13 11.30 34.67
C THR A 633 10.65 11.84 33.32
N VAL A 634 9.52 12.56 33.28
CA VAL A 634 8.86 13.00 32.03
C VAL A 634 9.04 14.48 31.75
N ASN A 635 9.17 15.30 32.80
CA ASN A 635 9.21 16.76 32.67
C ASN A 635 10.55 17.37 33.08
N VAL A 636 11.49 16.60 33.63
CA VAL A 636 12.85 17.08 33.88
C VAL A 636 13.60 16.98 32.56
N ALA A 637 14.04 18.13 32.04
CA ALA A 637 14.82 18.20 30.82
C ALA A 637 16.11 17.35 30.94
N SER A 638 16.63 16.88 29.81
CA SER A 638 17.96 16.25 29.79
C SER A 638 19.01 17.23 30.31
N ARG A 639 20.00 16.72 31.05
CA ARG A 639 21.11 17.54 31.55
C ARG A 639 21.90 18.10 30.37
N SER A 640 22.27 19.37 30.44
CA SER A 640 23.06 20.02 29.40
C SER A 640 24.55 19.65 29.52
N ASP A 641 25.21 19.44 28.39
CA ASP A 641 26.63 19.05 28.31
C ASP A 641 27.59 20.20 28.67
N ASP A 642 27.11 21.45 28.72
CA ASP A 642 27.89 22.67 28.98
C ASP A 642 27.95 23.09 30.47
N LEU A 643 27.38 22.29 31.36
CA LEU A 643 27.32 22.59 32.80
C LEU A 643 28.68 22.35 33.48
N PRO A 644 29.10 23.25 34.38
CA PRO A 644 30.35 23.06 35.11
C PRO A 644 30.25 21.87 36.05
N ARG A 645 31.38 21.21 36.32
CA ARG A 645 31.42 20.07 37.26
C ARG A 645 30.85 20.42 38.63
N SER A 646 30.97 21.66 39.07
CA SER A 646 30.41 22.15 40.33
C SER A 646 28.88 22.01 40.46
N SER A 647 28.15 21.91 39.34
CA SER A 647 26.69 21.71 39.34
C SER A 647 26.31 20.32 39.84
N VAL A 648 25.36 20.25 40.77
CA VAL A 648 24.86 19.00 41.35
C VAL A 648 23.66 18.52 40.53
N ASP A 649 23.64 17.22 40.22
CA ASP A 649 22.50 16.61 39.52
C ASP A 649 21.35 16.37 40.48
N LEU A 650 20.27 17.12 40.34
CA LEU A 650 19.07 16.92 41.15
C LEU A 650 17.98 16.12 40.41
N ALA A 651 18.25 15.59 39.21
CA ALA A 651 17.22 14.97 38.36
C ALA A 651 16.46 13.83 39.05
N ALA A 652 17.17 13.02 39.84
CA ALA A 652 16.58 11.91 40.59
C ALA A 652 15.75 12.36 41.82
N HIS A 653 15.92 13.61 42.25
CA HIS A 653 15.38 14.15 43.50
C HIS A 653 14.31 15.22 43.32
N TYR A 654 14.14 15.76 42.12
CA TYR A 654 12.99 16.61 41.82
C TYR A 654 11.68 15.91 42.20
N ASN A 655 10.60 16.64 42.42
CA ASN A 655 9.26 16.07 42.61
C ASN A 655 8.15 16.99 42.09
N ALA A 656 8.54 18.15 41.54
CA ALA A 656 7.69 19.08 40.83
C ALA A 656 8.44 19.63 39.60
N ALA A 657 7.70 19.90 38.52
CA ALA A 657 8.26 20.45 37.28
C ALA A 657 8.15 21.98 37.23
N LEU A 658 9.02 22.63 36.45
CA LEU A 658 9.00 24.10 36.29
C LEU A 658 7.74 24.63 35.56
N HIS A 659 7.01 23.77 34.83
CA HIS A 659 5.94 24.18 33.91
C HIS A 659 4.62 23.39 34.05
N GLU A 660 4.21 22.98 35.25
CA GLU A 660 3.02 22.12 35.36
C GLU A 660 1.73 22.75 34.79
N PRO A 661 0.82 21.98 34.16
CA PRO A 661 -0.36 22.51 33.45
C PRO A 661 -1.44 23.18 34.32
N TRP A 662 -1.40 23.04 35.64
CA TRP A 662 -2.22 23.82 36.57
C TRP A 662 -1.56 25.13 36.97
N HIS A 663 -0.24 25.26 36.81
CA HIS A 663 0.42 26.55 36.99
C HIS A 663 0.02 27.56 35.92
N ASP A 664 -0.30 27.10 34.71
CA ASP A 664 -0.19 27.97 33.55
C ASP A 664 -1.54 28.26 32.83
N ARG A 665 -2.72 28.39 33.46
CA ARG A 665 -3.84 29.07 32.70
C ARG A 665 -5.10 29.58 33.39
N LYS A 666 -5.34 29.38 34.69
CA LYS A 666 -6.60 29.88 35.32
C LYS A 666 -6.49 30.51 36.72
N ARG A 667 -5.30 30.57 37.31
CA ARG A 667 -5.01 31.46 38.44
C ARG A 667 -3.86 32.34 37.99
N ALA A 668 -4.09 33.64 37.90
CA ALA A 668 -3.12 34.63 37.46
C ALA A 668 -1.98 34.74 38.50
N GLY A 669 -1.04 33.81 38.57
CA GLY A 669 -0.10 33.84 39.71
C GLY A 669 1.10 32.88 39.76
N ASN A 670 1.51 32.19 38.69
CA ASN A 670 2.60 31.22 38.79
C ASN A 670 3.74 31.48 37.78
N ASP A 671 4.92 31.82 38.30
CA ASP A 671 6.02 32.45 37.55
C ASP A 671 7.29 31.57 37.42
N PHE A 672 7.21 30.27 37.74
CA PHE A 672 8.30 29.33 37.43
C PHE A 672 8.56 29.20 35.91
N SER A 673 7.65 29.71 35.07
CA SER A 673 7.85 29.86 33.62
C SER A 673 9.05 30.72 33.25
N GLN A 674 9.55 31.55 34.17
CA GLN A 674 10.75 32.37 33.98
C GLN A 674 12.05 31.57 34.19
N LEU A 675 11.97 30.39 34.81
CA LEU A 675 13.10 29.47 34.91
C LEU A 675 13.15 28.60 33.66
N VAL A 676 14.12 28.87 32.80
CA VAL A 676 14.40 28.05 31.62
C VAL A 676 15.20 26.83 32.05
N PRO A 677 14.77 25.60 31.71
CA PRO A 677 15.53 24.39 32.04
C PRO A 677 16.96 24.44 31.48
N GLY A 678 17.95 24.06 32.29
CA GLY A 678 19.36 23.99 31.92
C GLY A 678 20.24 24.97 32.70
N ARG A 679 21.26 25.51 32.04
CA ARG A 679 22.26 26.42 32.62
C ARG A 679 21.62 27.74 33.05
N PHE A 680 21.64 28.01 34.35
CA PHE A 680 21.14 29.27 34.92
C PHE A 680 22.23 29.94 35.77
N GLU A 681 22.61 31.16 35.42
CA GLU A 681 23.71 31.86 36.09
C GLU A 681 23.19 33.02 36.93
N VAL A 682 23.58 33.05 38.19
CA VAL A 682 23.16 34.09 39.14
C VAL A 682 24.32 34.48 40.02
N GLY A 683 24.61 35.78 40.06
CA GLY A 683 25.54 36.35 41.03
C GLY A 683 26.95 35.77 40.96
N GLY A 684 27.35 35.24 39.79
CA GLY A 684 28.63 34.57 39.51
C GLY A 684 28.60 33.04 39.63
N THR A 685 27.51 32.45 40.12
CA THR A 685 27.36 31.01 40.33
C THR A 685 26.45 30.41 39.26
N VAL A 686 26.86 29.29 38.67
CA VAL A 686 26.11 28.58 37.63
C VAL A 686 25.39 27.38 38.24
N PHE A 687 24.08 27.33 38.03
CA PHE A 687 23.18 26.27 38.49
C PHE A 687 22.66 25.44 37.31
N ASP A 688 22.38 24.16 37.61
CA ASP A 688 21.59 23.28 36.74
C ASP A 688 20.14 23.28 37.25
N ILE A 689 19.25 23.98 36.55
CA ILE A 689 17.84 24.11 36.93
C ILE A 689 17.01 23.27 35.97
N ARG A 690 16.36 22.19 36.45
CA ARG A 690 15.51 21.35 35.58
C ARG A 690 14.18 20.93 36.22
N GLY A 691 14.00 21.25 37.50
CA GLY A 691 12.82 20.90 38.29
C GLY A 691 12.86 21.58 39.67
N ILE A 692 11.97 21.13 40.56
CA ILE A 692 11.86 21.63 41.94
C ILE A 692 11.77 20.43 42.88
N ILE A 693 12.53 20.46 43.97
CA ILE A 693 12.36 19.60 45.14
C ILE A 693 11.45 20.33 46.12
N GLN A 694 10.17 20.03 46.09
CA GLN A 694 9.13 20.57 46.94
C GLN A 694 8.91 19.68 48.16
N LEU A 695 9.00 20.22 49.37
CA LEU A 695 8.64 19.50 50.59
C LEU A 695 7.22 19.84 51.03
N GLY A 696 6.64 18.99 51.87
CA GLY A 696 5.32 19.20 52.48
C GLY A 696 5.32 20.27 53.59
N GLY A 697 4.14 20.78 53.93
CA GLY A 697 3.90 21.76 54.99
C GLY A 697 2.40 21.96 55.21
N ILE A 698 1.95 22.44 56.38
CA ILE A 698 0.53 22.45 56.80
C ILE A 698 -0.41 23.00 55.71
N TYR A 699 -0.08 24.15 55.11
CA TYR A 699 -0.93 24.70 54.04
C TYR A 699 -0.83 23.86 52.78
N LEU A 700 0.39 23.55 52.32
CA LEU A 700 0.60 22.84 51.07
C LEU A 700 0.00 21.44 51.12
N ASP A 701 0.12 20.73 52.24
CA ASP A 701 -0.48 19.42 52.46
C ASP A 701 -2.01 19.48 52.49
N SER A 702 -2.60 20.61 52.89
CA SER A 702 -4.05 20.82 52.85
C SER A 702 -4.59 21.07 51.44
N VAL A 703 -3.77 21.65 50.55
CA VAL A 703 -4.16 22.00 49.17
C VAL A 703 -3.73 20.93 48.17
N GLU A 704 -2.58 20.30 48.40
CA GLU A 704 -1.96 19.26 47.59
C GLU A 704 -1.27 18.20 48.48
N PRO A 705 -2.04 17.25 49.03
CA PRO A 705 -1.47 16.19 49.85
C PRO A 705 -0.55 15.28 49.02
N GLY A 706 0.69 15.11 49.48
CA GLY A 706 1.61 14.11 48.92
C GLY A 706 3.06 14.54 48.68
N TYR A 707 3.47 15.75 49.04
CA TYR A 707 4.89 16.08 49.05
C TYR A 707 5.60 15.42 50.24
N PRO A 708 6.84 14.95 50.07
CA PRO A 708 7.58 14.31 51.15
C PRO A 708 7.95 15.34 52.23
N GLY A 709 8.01 14.89 53.49
CA GLY A 709 8.55 15.71 54.59
C GLY A 709 10.08 15.87 54.53
N ALA A 710 10.77 15.00 53.78
CA ALA A 710 12.20 15.07 53.54
C ALA A 710 12.60 14.39 52.22
N VAL A 711 13.62 14.92 51.56
CA VAL A 711 14.34 14.27 50.46
C VAL A 711 15.77 14.03 50.92
N ARG A 712 16.22 12.78 50.85
CA ARG A 712 17.49 12.35 51.41
C ARG A 712 18.44 11.84 50.34
N GLY A 713 19.73 11.91 50.63
CA GLY A 713 20.77 11.30 49.79
C GLY A 713 21.07 12.08 48.50
N ILE A 714 20.97 13.41 48.49
CA ILE A 714 21.39 14.22 47.34
C ILE A 714 22.91 14.12 47.21
N ALA A 715 23.39 13.35 46.23
CA ALA A 715 24.81 13.04 46.08
C ALA A 715 25.65 14.28 45.74
N ILE A 716 26.71 14.52 46.53
CA ILE A 716 27.72 15.56 46.27
C ILE A 716 29.03 14.90 45.85
N ASP A 717 29.44 13.86 46.59
CA ASP A 717 30.60 13.00 46.35
C ASP A 717 31.91 13.73 46.06
N ARG A 718 32.14 14.88 46.72
CA ARG A 718 33.36 15.69 46.52
C ARG A 718 33.66 16.64 47.69
N PRO A 719 34.92 17.04 47.87
CA PRO A 719 35.28 18.19 48.69
C PRO A 719 34.81 19.49 48.00
N CYS A 720 34.46 20.49 48.78
CA CYS A 720 34.09 21.82 48.30
C CYS A 720 34.30 22.87 49.40
N GLU A 721 34.61 24.11 49.01
CA GLU A 721 34.72 25.23 49.96
C GLU A 721 33.35 25.73 50.46
N ALA A 722 32.32 25.62 49.62
CA ALA A 722 30.96 26.04 49.96
C ALA A 722 29.89 25.26 49.19
N LEU A 723 28.67 25.30 49.72
CA LEU A 723 27.44 24.88 49.04
C LEU A 723 26.57 26.11 48.77
N HIS A 724 26.10 26.25 47.54
CA HIS A 724 25.16 27.28 47.14
C HIS A 724 23.79 26.65 46.88
N PHE A 725 22.79 27.10 47.63
CA PHE A 725 21.41 26.65 47.55
C PHE A 725 20.58 27.72 46.86
N LEU A 726 19.82 27.32 45.84
CA LEU A 726 18.84 28.16 45.17
C LEU A 726 17.44 27.68 45.55
N HIS A 727 16.77 28.38 46.46
CA HIS A 727 15.61 27.86 47.19
C HIS A 727 14.62 28.96 47.58
N GLY A 728 13.50 28.58 48.18
CA GLY A 728 12.49 29.49 48.72
C GLY A 728 11.47 28.74 49.59
N ALA A 729 10.42 29.43 50.04
CA ALA A 729 9.24 28.80 50.65
C ALA A 729 7.94 29.43 50.13
N GLY A 730 6.81 28.71 50.13
CA GLY A 730 5.54 29.36 49.81
C GLY A 730 4.30 28.49 49.69
N TRP A 731 3.21 29.16 49.26
CA TRP A 731 1.78 28.81 49.17
C TRP A 731 0.98 29.09 50.46
N GLY A 732 0.22 30.20 50.46
CA GLY A 732 -1.07 30.32 51.18
C GLY A 732 -1.14 30.88 52.60
N SER A 733 -0.01 31.05 53.29
CA SER A 733 0.10 31.75 54.58
C SER A 733 1.44 32.46 54.68
N THR A 734 1.53 33.53 55.46
CA THR A 734 2.81 34.15 55.85
C THR A 734 3.22 33.62 57.22
N GLU A 735 4.43 33.06 57.36
CA GLU A 735 4.98 32.72 58.68
C GLU A 735 5.73 33.94 59.25
N PRO A 736 5.77 34.10 60.59
CA PRO A 736 6.60 35.12 61.21
C PRO A 736 8.08 34.95 60.82
N GLU A 737 8.79 36.07 60.63
CA GLU A 737 10.23 36.08 60.45
C GLU A 737 10.94 35.37 61.62
N GLY A 738 11.95 34.56 61.32
CA GLY A 738 12.66 33.70 62.26
C GLY A 738 12.03 32.32 62.48
N THR A 739 10.87 32.01 61.87
CA THR A 739 10.24 30.69 62.00
C THR A 739 11.07 29.63 61.27
N ALA A 740 11.44 28.53 61.97
CA ALA A 740 12.15 27.40 61.39
C ALA A 740 11.19 26.56 60.51
N VAL A 741 11.43 26.56 59.20
CA VAL A 741 10.57 25.88 58.22
C VAL A 741 11.22 24.64 57.62
N GLY A 742 12.52 24.43 57.85
CA GLY A 742 13.23 23.23 57.43
C GLY A 742 14.70 23.22 57.84
N ARG A 743 15.47 22.30 57.25
CA ARG A 743 16.93 22.24 57.37
C ARG A 743 17.57 21.47 56.21
N TYR A 744 18.84 21.74 55.96
CA TYR A 744 19.71 20.82 55.22
C TYR A 744 20.58 20.04 56.22
N VAL A 745 20.76 18.74 56.01
CA VAL A 745 21.71 17.92 56.77
C VAL A 745 22.81 17.46 55.82
N VAL A 746 24.02 17.93 56.05
CA VAL A 746 25.20 17.64 55.23
C VAL A 746 25.93 16.44 55.83
N HIS A 747 26.02 15.36 55.07
CA HIS A 747 26.66 14.11 55.47
C HIS A 747 28.07 14.03 54.85
N TYR A 748 29.11 14.02 55.67
CA TYR A 748 30.48 13.84 55.21
C TYR A 748 30.79 12.35 55.00
N ALA A 749 31.73 12.06 54.09
CA ALA A 749 32.17 10.70 53.79
C ALA A 749 32.79 9.96 54.99
N ASP A 750 33.20 10.68 56.04
CA ASP A 750 33.72 10.13 57.29
C ASP A 750 32.64 9.89 58.37
N GLY A 751 31.37 10.11 58.02
CA GLY A 751 30.21 9.83 58.89
C GLY A 751 29.83 10.96 59.85
N ILE A 752 30.49 12.12 59.79
CA ILE A 752 30.07 13.32 60.53
C ILE A 752 28.92 14.01 59.78
N GLU A 753 27.99 14.59 60.53
CA GLU A 753 26.86 15.36 59.99
C GLU A 753 26.91 16.83 60.45
N GLU A 754 26.57 17.76 59.56
CA GLU A 754 26.40 19.18 59.88
C GLU A 754 24.99 19.62 59.50
N THR A 755 24.31 20.36 60.36
CA THR A 755 22.93 20.81 60.12
C THR A 755 22.88 22.30 59.82
N ILE A 756 22.26 22.66 58.70
CA ILE A 756 22.01 24.02 58.26
C ILE A 756 20.53 24.33 58.44
N PRO A 757 20.12 25.07 59.49
CA PRO A 757 18.71 25.38 59.70
C PRO A 757 18.18 26.36 58.66
N LEU A 758 16.89 26.28 58.38
CA LEU A 758 16.19 27.12 57.42
C LEU A 758 15.07 27.90 58.12
N HIS A 759 15.34 29.14 58.48
CA HIS A 759 14.38 30.07 59.03
C HIS A 759 13.89 31.09 57.97
N VAL A 760 12.59 31.38 57.97
CA VAL A 760 11.99 32.41 57.10
C VAL A 760 12.54 33.78 57.48
N GLY A 761 12.91 34.57 56.49
CA GLY A 761 13.43 35.93 56.68
C GLY A 761 14.92 35.99 57.01
N THR A 762 15.56 34.89 57.45
CA THR A 762 17.02 34.81 57.69
C THR A 762 17.76 33.91 56.71
N ASP A 763 17.26 32.69 56.51
CA ASP A 763 17.93 31.64 55.74
C ASP A 763 17.25 31.35 54.40
N LEU A 764 16.00 31.78 54.26
CA LEU A 764 15.21 31.72 53.04
C LEU A 764 14.14 32.80 53.08
N LEU A 765 13.56 33.10 51.92
CA LEU A 765 12.43 34.03 51.81
C LEU A 765 11.20 33.33 51.26
N GLU A 766 10.04 33.87 51.63
CA GLU A 766 8.79 33.53 50.96
C GLU A 766 8.86 33.95 49.48
N TRP A 767 8.43 33.05 48.62
CA TRP A 767 8.45 33.16 47.16
C TRP A 767 7.58 34.31 46.65
N PHE A 768 6.42 34.53 47.28
CA PHE A 768 5.52 35.65 47.00
C PHE A 768 5.69 36.75 48.06
N GLN A 769 6.38 37.82 47.70
CA GLN A 769 6.72 38.88 48.66
C GLN A 769 5.65 39.97 48.70
N GLN A 770 4.83 40.01 49.75
CA GLN A 770 3.87 41.11 49.96
C GLN A 770 4.52 42.27 50.72
N GLY A 771 4.94 43.30 49.99
CA GLY A 771 5.40 44.58 50.55
C GLY A 771 6.86 44.91 50.25
N PRO A 772 7.29 46.17 50.49
CA PRO A 772 8.67 46.59 50.30
C PRO A 772 9.50 46.17 51.53
N GLN A 773 9.96 44.93 51.57
CA GLN A 773 11.02 44.59 52.54
C GLN A 773 12.37 45.13 52.02
N PRO A 774 13.18 45.77 52.88
CA PRO A 774 14.53 46.16 52.51
C PRO A 774 15.36 44.90 52.29
N LEU A 775 15.88 44.74 51.07
CA LEU A 775 16.80 43.69 50.64
C LEU A 775 18.18 43.74 51.31
N ALA A 776 18.32 44.48 52.41
CA ALA A 776 19.60 44.80 53.00
C ALA A 776 19.98 43.75 54.05
N ASP A 777 21.06 43.04 53.75
CA ASP A 777 21.95 42.36 54.71
C ASP A 777 21.43 41.11 55.41
N LEU A 778 20.84 40.21 54.62
CA LEU A 778 20.82 38.80 54.97
C LEU A 778 22.18 38.18 54.69
N ALA A 779 22.90 37.77 55.74
CA ALA A 779 24.29 37.33 55.74
C ALA A 779 24.68 36.42 54.56
N GLY A 780 25.21 37.02 53.49
CA GLY A 780 25.71 36.31 52.30
C GLY A 780 24.64 35.76 51.35
N ALA A 781 23.38 36.18 51.50
CA ALA A 781 22.30 35.73 50.65
C ALA A 781 21.86 36.78 49.63
N LYS A 782 21.51 36.35 48.41
CA LYS A 782 21.05 37.20 47.32
C LYS A 782 19.62 36.81 46.95
N THR A 783 18.75 37.79 46.71
CA THR A 783 17.46 37.51 46.09
C THR A 783 17.54 37.68 44.58
N ILE A 784 16.82 36.85 43.84
CA ILE A 784 16.76 36.91 42.39
C ILE A 784 15.35 37.29 42.02
N ASP A 785 15.19 38.44 41.36
CA ASP A 785 13.89 38.88 40.88
C ASP A 785 13.49 38.06 39.66
N MET A 786 12.41 37.30 39.81
CA MET A 786 11.82 36.47 38.76
C MET A 786 10.63 37.18 38.10
N GLY A 787 10.38 38.45 38.42
CA GLY A 787 9.26 39.22 37.91
C GLY A 787 8.10 39.31 38.89
N ARG A 788 6.88 39.35 38.35
CA ARG A 788 5.66 39.51 39.15
C ARG A 788 4.61 38.50 38.72
N ASN A 789 3.88 38.01 39.71
CA ASN A 789 2.80 37.09 39.48
C ASN A 789 1.60 37.80 38.84
N GLY A 790 0.61 37.06 38.34
CA GLY A 790 -0.55 37.67 37.70
C GLY A 790 -1.46 38.50 38.64
N ALA A 791 -1.16 38.55 39.95
CA ALA A 791 -1.73 39.48 40.92
C ALA A 791 -0.81 40.69 41.22
N GLY A 792 0.31 40.83 40.49
CA GLY A 792 1.27 41.93 40.60
C GLY A 792 2.28 41.79 41.75
N ILE A 793 2.30 40.68 42.48
CA ILE A 793 3.19 40.43 43.63
C ILE A 793 4.57 40.00 43.11
N PRO A 794 5.68 40.63 43.55
CA PRO A 794 7.04 40.22 43.18
C PRO A 794 7.30 38.75 43.54
N VAL A 795 7.93 38.05 42.62
CA VAL A 795 8.38 36.67 42.81
C VAL A 795 9.88 36.62 42.86
N ARG A 796 10.41 35.98 43.90
CA ARG A 796 11.86 35.93 44.12
C ARG A 796 12.35 34.55 44.55
N LEU A 797 13.53 34.19 44.06
CA LEU A 797 14.34 33.10 44.59
C LEU A 797 15.35 33.61 45.59
N PHE A 798 15.70 32.77 46.54
CA PHE A 798 16.76 33.03 47.52
C PHE A 798 17.98 32.17 47.21
N LEU A 799 19.12 32.82 47.04
CA LEU A 799 20.42 32.19 46.92
C LEU A 799 21.13 32.29 48.26
N ARG A 800 21.33 31.17 48.94
CA ARG A 800 22.11 31.07 50.17
C ARG A 800 23.42 30.34 49.91
N SER A 801 24.52 30.88 50.42
CA SER A 801 25.82 30.21 50.41
C SER A 801 26.19 29.77 51.82
N TRP A 802 26.54 28.50 52.00
CA TRP A 802 27.04 27.95 53.25
C TRP A 802 28.50 27.56 53.07
N ARG A 803 29.39 28.17 53.87
CA ARG A 803 30.81 27.80 53.87
C ARG A 803 30.99 26.47 54.57
N ASN A 804 31.64 25.54 53.88
CA ASN A 804 31.96 24.23 54.41
C ASN A 804 33.04 24.39 55.50
N PRO A 805 32.78 24.05 56.78
CA PRO A 805 33.78 24.11 57.83
C PRO A 805 34.89 23.06 57.67
N ARG A 806 34.70 22.06 56.81
CA ARG A 806 35.61 20.94 56.55
C ARG A 806 35.84 20.78 55.03
N PRO A 807 36.43 21.77 54.34
CA PRO A 807 36.47 21.83 52.88
C PRO A 807 37.28 20.68 52.24
N THR A 808 38.21 20.08 52.98
CA THR A 808 39.04 18.96 52.50
C THR A 808 38.37 17.59 52.63
N VAL A 809 37.30 17.47 53.40
CA VAL A 809 36.58 16.21 53.60
C VAL A 809 35.44 16.15 52.58
N PRO A 810 35.33 15.10 51.76
CA PRO A 810 34.25 14.98 50.80
C PRO A 810 32.88 14.96 51.52
N ILE A 811 31.94 15.74 51.00
CA ILE A 811 30.53 15.62 51.35
C ILE A 811 29.99 14.44 50.55
N ALA A 812 29.44 13.43 51.22
CA ALA A 812 28.81 12.28 50.57
C ALA A 812 27.44 12.70 50.01
N SER A 813 26.58 13.21 50.88
CA SER A 813 25.23 13.62 50.47
C SER A 813 24.66 14.77 51.31
N VAL A 814 23.61 15.38 50.80
CA VAL A 814 22.80 16.36 51.53
C VAL A 814 21.35 15.86 51.62
N ASP A 815 20.77 15.92 52.82
CA ASP A 815 19.34 15.75 53.03
C ASP A 815 18.66 17.12 53.13
N PHE A 816 17.42 17.21 52.67
CA PHE A 816 16.59 18.40 52.76
C PHE A 816 15.28 18.05 53.45
N GLU A 817 15.01 18.68 54.59
CA GLU A 817 13.89 18.33 55.47
C GLU A 817 13.00 19.54 55.77
N SER A 818 11.69 19.30 55.85
CA SER A 818 10.68 20.28 56.21
C SER A 818 10.38 20.18 57.71
N ALA A 819 10.10 21.33 58.33
CA ALA A 819 9.61 21.43 59.70
C ALA A 819 8.07 21.25 59.78
N GLY A 820 7.38 21.09 58.64
CA GLY A 820 5.93 20.93 58.60
C GLY A 820 5.16 22.20 58.98
N THR A 821 5.73 23.39 58.74
CA THR A 821 5.12 24.70 59.01
C THR A 821 4.06 25.08 57.98
N GLY A 822 3.36 26.20 58.19
CA GLY A 822 2.35 26.74 57.27
C GLY A 822 2.92 27.04 55.88
N VAL A 823 4.16 27.54 55.79
CA VAL A 823 4.89 27.63 54.51
C VAL A 823 5.83 26.45 54.32
N ALA A 824 5.81 25.86 53.13
CA ALA A 824 6.63 24.71 52.79
C ALA A 824 7.90 25.14 52.03
N PRO A 825 9.10 24.72 52.46
CA PRO A 825 10.35 25.06 51.75
C PRO A 825 10.51 24.20 50.49
N PHE A 826 11.19 24.76 49.49
CA PHE A 826 11.54 24.05 48.25
C PHE A 826 12.93 24.44 47.75
N LEU A 827 13.59 23.52 47.04
CA LEU A 827 14.92 23.68 46.44
C LEU A 827 14.83 23.55 44.92
N VAL A 828 15.40 24.52 44.20
CA VAL A 828 15.42 24.56 42.72
C VAL A 828 16.73 24.00 42.18
N ALA A 829 17.87 24.39 42.77
CA ALA A 829 19.18 23.92 42.37
C ALA A 829 20.21 24.00 43.50
N LEU A 830 21.23 23.15 43.41
CA LEU A 830 22.36 23.07 44.33
C LEU A 830 23.65 23.07 43.51
N THR A 831 24.67 23.80 43.96
CA THR A 831 25.97 23.85 43.30
C THR A 831 27.07 23.98 44.36
N THR A 832 28.23 23.39 44.07
CA THR A 832 29.42 23.41 44.93
C THR A 832 30.36 24.54 44.51
N GLU A 833 30.97 25.23 45.45
CA GLU A 833 32.16 26.05 45.19
C GLU A 833 33.38 25.13 45.36
N PRO A 834 34.10 24.81 44.28
CA PRO A 834 35.18 23.81 44.31
C PRO A 834 36.33 24.19 45.24
#